data_AF-A0A7V3EJU2-F1
#
_entry.id   AF-A0A7V3EJU2-F1
#
_cell.length_a   1.000
_cell.length_b   1.000
_cell.length_c   1.000
_cell.angle_alpha   90.00
_cell.angle_beta   90.00
_cell.angle_gamma   90.00
#
_symmetry.space_group_name_H-M   'P 1'
#
loop_
_entity.id
_entity.type
_entity.pdbx_description
1 polymer ?
#
loop_
_entity_poly.entity_id
_entity_poly.type
_entity_poly.pdbx_seq_one_letter_code
_entity_poly.pdbx_strand_id
1 'polypeptide(L)'
;MRMSNRHSGYSMPDTRYGMGTGACDLLQQPAFRARHRACRSFPAPRSSLPALAALCLVLCGSSRSADVKPLVDKFQAQGEAEGQAAAAEILRQGAPGVKAVCALLAEPSVGGDEKARFALHAAVLWAARPNADGERKLVEGAMLEALGAAAGPEVKAFLLEQLRLVASDASVPAMAQWLGDERLCEPATHVLTTLRTPAAGAALAAALPNVKGRNLLTVLRALGELREKGATAAILPLATGDDAVLRQVAWYALANIGEPKALDSIRKASEGQARYERSLATRALLLLAQRLAEQGDKSACAKICRDLASSRKDPSENHVVCHALAMLAETNGADALPDLLARLDDKDLKVREAVLQSLLVVKGPGVAECLVAQLPKVTPEARALLVRALGLQKDQAALPALTRALKDESPAVRQAAVRALADLGSVPSLIEALGQAQADEARIIRTVLGTSRAEGLTAALGTALPKASPAGQAVILEVLGDRAAADQADAVFAALKSGETGVKSAAAKALGTVCVQKDVPRLVEALLAETDPALCNALGRALANAARKGAPDVKPIVAALAKASGGARLEIQSALARIGGPEALKAVTADLGAQDAAIGEGALRALCEWNGAEAAPVLLKLLKEAKERKQQVLALRGFLRAIGLPEGSTGKEQAVEWLKEALRAVQAPEDKRQVLGALGGVAHPSAATLAAGCLDDAALKEDAASAVLRIVAPSPSEAKGLTGPAVVDALKKALAATGNPDFRKKAQEQLDRLGVR
;
A
#
# COMPACT_ATOMS: atom_id res chain seq x y z
N MET A 1 49.76 -19.23 28.95
CA MET A 1 48.50 -18.55 28.60
C MET A 1 48.79 -17.62 27.43
N ARG A 2 48.23 -17.93 26.26
CA ARG A 2 48.46 -17.25 24.97
C ARG A 2 47.38 -16.19 24.76
N MET A 3 47.76 -14.99 24.32
CA MET A 3 46.85 -14.11 23.58
C MET A 3 47.61 -13.33 22.49
N SER A 4 46.97 -13.34 21.32
CA SER A 4 47.01 -12.37 20.22
C SER A 4 48.29 -12.19 19.40
N ASN A 5 48.39 -12.98 18.32
CA ASN A 5 48.97 -12.55 17.04
C ASN A 5 48.07 -13.13 15.94
N ARG A 6 47.28 -12.31 15.25
CA ARG A 6 46.57 -12.70 14.01
C ARG A 6 47.20 -11.95 12.84
N HIS A 7 47.87 -12.72 12.00
CA HIS A 7 48.18 -12.37 10.62
C HIS A 7 46.87 -12.39 9.80
N SER A 8 46.58 -11.29 9.10
CA SER A 8 45.52 -11.22 8.10
C SER A 8 46.06 -11.72 6.77
N GLY A 9 45.76 -12.97 6.43
CA GLY A 9 45.83 -13.49 5.08
C GLY A 9 44.62 -13.03 4.26
N TYR A 10 44.89 -12.47 3.08
CA TYR A 10 43.90 -12.22 2.04
C TYR A 10 43.36 -13.56 1.52
N SER A 11 42.08 -13.86 1.77
CA SER A 11 41.32 -14.88 1.05
C SER A 11 40.24 -14.20 0.21
N MET A 12 40.23 -14.48 -1.09
CA MET A 12 39.14 -14.11 -1.99
C MET A 12 37.78 -14.59 -1.47
N PRO A 13 36.70 -13.80 -1.60
CA PRO A 13 35.36 -14.34 -1.44
C PRO A 13 34.81 -14.85 -2.78
N ASP A 14 34.48 -16.14 -2.76
CA ASP A 14 33.62 -16.87 -3.68
C ASP A 14 32.37 -16.08 -4.10
N THR A 15 32.20 -15.88 -5.41
CA THR A 15 30.90 -15.53 -5.99
C THR A 15 30.08 -16.80 -6.21
N ARG A 16 29.36 -17.21 -5.15
CA ARG A 16 28.25 -18.17 -5.29
C ARG A 16 27.10 -17.50 -6.04
N TYR A 17 26.79 -18.05 -7.21
CA TYR A 17 25.51 -17.87 -7.88
C TYR A 17 24.37 -18.35 -6.96
N GLY A 18 23.72 -17.42 -6.28
CA GLY A 18 22.46 -17.63 -5.58
C GLY A 18 21.30 -17.22 -6.50
N MET A 19 20.43 -18.18 -6.81
CA MET A 19 19.14 -17.92 -7.44
C MET A 19 18.33 -16.95 -6.56
N GLY A 20 17.85 -15.86 -7.14
CA GLY A 20 16.99 -14.89 -6.47
C GLY A 20 16.20 -14.09 -7.50
N THR A 21 14.90 -14.31 -7.49
CA THR A 21 13.85 -13.59 -8.23
C THR A 21 13.97 -12.08 -8.04
N GLY A 22 14.30 -11.33 -9.10
CA GLY A 22 14.39 -9.86 -9.03
C GLY A 22 14.59 -9.14 -10.37
N ALA A 23 14.31 -9.80 -11.50
CA ALA A 23 14.61 -9.27 -12.84
C ALA A 23 13.49 -8.45 -13.50
N CYS A 24 12.39 -8.13 -12.80
CA CYS A 24 11.28 -7.37 -13.38
C CYS A 24 11.16 -5.89 -12.95
N ASP A 25 11.84 -5.41 -11.90
CA ASP A 25 11.54 -4.07 -11.34
C ASP A 25 12.54 -2.95 -11.69
N LEU A 26 13.58 -3.21 -12.49
CA LEU A 26 14.59 -2.17 -12.85
C LEU A 26 14.41 -1.55 -14.24
N LEU A 27 13.41 -1.97 -15.02
CA LEU A 27 13.14 -1.41 -16.36
C LEU A 27 12.01 -0.35 -16.39
N GLN A 28 11.53 0.11 -15.23
CA GLN A 28 10.44 1.10 -15.12
C GLN A 28 10.84 2.46 -14.50
N GLN A 29 12.09 2.91 -14.61
CA GLN A 29 12.41 4.31 -14.24
C GLN A 29 12.26 5.28 -15.45
N PRO A 30 11.38 6.30 -15.39
CA PRO A 30 11.13 7.24 -16.51
C PRO A 30 12.25 8.27 -16.74
N ALA A 31 13.27 8.36 -15.88
CA ALA A 31 14.16 9.51 -15.81
C ALA A 31 15.25 9.60 -16.90
N PHE A 32 15.47 8.55 -17.71
CA PHE A 32 16.50 8.56 -18.76
C PHE A 32 15.96 8.66 -20.20
N ARG A 33 14.64 8.50 -20.41
CA ARG A 33 13.99 8.64 -21.73
C ARG A 33 13.78 10.10 -22.17
N ALA A 34 13.98 11.08 -21.29
CA ALA A 34 13.71 12.49 -21.58
C ALA A 34 14.85 13.23 -22.34
N ARG A 35 16.05 12.67 -22.47
CA ARG A 35 17.21 13.41 -23.04
C ARG A 35 17.40 13.34 -24.56
N HIS A 36 16.64 12.53 -25.30
CA HIS A 36 16.92 12.32 -26.74
C HIS A 36 15.74 12.49 -27.71
N ARG A 37 14.56 12.95 -27.26
CA ARG A 37 13.42 13.20 -28.16
C ARG A 37 13.21 14.68 -28.57
N ALA A 38 14.04 15.62 -28.11
CA ALA A 38 13.82 17.05 -28.34
C ALA A 38 14.74 17.71 -29.40
N CYS A 39 15.25 16.95 -30.39
CA CYS A 39 16.05 17.51 -31.48
C CYS A 39 15.40 17.26 -32.86
N ARG A 40 14.13 17.64 -33.05
CA ARG A 40 13.57 17.91 -34.39
C ARG A 40 12.50 19.01 -34.28
N SER A 41 12.64 20.02 -35.15
CA SER A 41 11.72 21.15 -35.48
C SER A 41 11.98 22.53 -34.83
N PHE A 42 12.15 23.52 -35.73
CA PHE A 42 12.31 25.00 -35.64
C PHE A 42 11.08 25.72 -35.00
N PRO A 43 11.02 27.09 -34.80
CA PRO A 43 11.92 28.19 -35.24
C PRO A 43 12.32 29.23 -34.15
N ALA A 44 13.22 30.16 -34.50
CA ALA A 44 13.66 31.30 -33.68
C ALA A 44 12.54 32.32 -33.38
N PRO A 45 12.63 33.08 -32.27
CA PRO A 45 12.70 34.55 -32.43
C PRO A 45 13.51 35.35 -31.37
N ARG A 46 14.15 36.41 -31.88
CA ARG A 46 14.21 37.83 -31.42
C ARG A 46 14.64 38.19 -29.98
N SER A 47 15.89 38.67 -29.91
CA SER A 47 16.36 39.96 -29.33
C SER A 47 15.74 40.51 -28.03
N SER A 48 16.59 40.66 -27.01
CA SER A 48 16.93 41.98 -26.43
C SER A 48 18.05 41.86 -25.38
N LEU A 49 19.26 42.26 -25.75
CA LEU A 49 20.30 42.76 -24.83
C LEU A 49 20.09 44.28 -24.66
N PRO A 50 20.61 44.87 -23.57
CA PRO A 50 21.89 45.55 -23.74
C PRO A 50 22.93 45.24 -22.65
N ALA A 51 24.16 45.12 -23.15
CA ALA A 51 25.41 45.65 -22.60
C ALA A 51 25.84 45.26 -21.17
N LEU A 52 26.88 44.44 -21.09
CA LEU A 52 28.23 44.94 -20.78
C LEU A 52 29.29 43.93 -21.23
N ALA A 53 30.06 44.33 -22.25
CA ALA A 53 31.23 43.65 -22.74
C ALA A 53 32.48 44.18 -22.01
N ALA A 54 33.31 43.27 -21.50
CA ALA A 54 34.73 43.40 -21.17
C ALA A 54 35.07 42.14 -20.33
N LEU A 55 35.88 41.17 -20.73
CA LEU A 55 37.17 41.25 -21.39
C LEU A 55 37.49 39.90 -22.07
N CYS A 56 37.93 39.96 -23.34
CA CYS A 56 38.80 38.93 -23.90
C CYS A 56 40.15 38.97 -23.17
N LEU A 57 40.59 37.84 -22.62
CA LEU A 57 42.01 37.54 -22.36
C LEU A 57 42.20 36.02 -22.45
N VAL A 58 42.26 35.52 -23.68
CA VAL A 58 42.97 34.30 -24.04
C VAL A 58 44.10 34.75 -24.95
N LEU A 59 45.27 34.15 -24.78
CA LEU A 59 46.59 34.47 -25.38
C LEU A 59 47.50 35.30 -24.48
N CYS A 60 47.95 34.69 -23.38
CA CYS A 60 49.36 34.73 -23.00
C CYS A 60 49.64 33.58 -22.04
N GLY A 61 50.43 32.62 -22.51
CA GLY A 61 50.99 31.59 -21.67
C GLY A 61 51.86 32.23 -20.58
N SER A 62 51.52 31.96 -19.33
CA SER A 62 52.52 31.87 -18.28
C SER A 62 52.53 30.42 -17.83
N SER A 63 53.65 29.75 -18.09
CA SER A 63 54.00 28.46 -17.54
C SER A 63 54.23 28.61 -16.03
N ARG A 64 53.16 28.83 -15.27
CA ARG A 64 53.16 28.52 -13.84
C ARG A 64 52.98 27.00 -13.74
N SER A 65 53.90 26.32 -13.08
CA SER A 65 53.70 24.94 -12.64
C SER A 65 52.35 24.90 -11.92
N ALA A 66 51.39 24.12 -12.43
CA ALA A 66 50.09 23.96 -11.80
C ALA A 66 50.29 23.38 -10.39
N ASP A 67 50.19 24.22 -9.36
CA ASP A 67 50.32 23.79 -7.97
C ASP A 67 48.99 23.23 -7.49
N VAL A 68 48.79 21.94 -7.75
CA VAL A 68 47.55 21.22 -7.43
C VAL A 68 47.59 20.54 -6.06
N LYS A 69 48.76 20.43 -5.42
CA LYS A 69 48.89 19.77 -4.11
C LYS A 69 47.98 20.41 -3.03
N PRO A 70 47.91 21.75 -2.89
CA PRO A 70 46.98 22.38 -1.95
C PRO A 70 45.50 22.15 -2.28
N LEU A 71 45.16 21.84 -3.53
CA LEU A 71 43.79 21.54 -3.96
C LEU A 71 43.44 20.07 -3.71
N VAL A 72 44.39 19.16 -3.97
CA VAL A 72 44.25 17.72 -3.68
C VAL A 72 44.15 17.47 -2.18
N ASP A 73 44.88 18.23 -1.36
CA ASP A 73 44.83 18.12 0.10
C ASP A 73 43.49 18.55 0.72
N LYS A 74 42.67 19.33 0.00
CA LYS A 74 41.30 19.72 0.41
C LYS A 74 40.30 18.58 0.32
N PHE A 75 40.62 17.47 -0.35
CA PHE A 75 39.74 16.30 -0.43
C PHE A 75 39.75 15.43 0.85
N GLN A 76 40.14 15.99 1.99
CA GLN A 76 40.05 15.35 3.31
C GLN A 76 38.67 15.55 3.93
N ALA A 77 37.77 14.57 3.75
CA ALA A 77 36.63 14.30 4.62
C ALA A 77 35.62 15.43 4.96
N GLN A 78 35.34 16.42 4.07
CA GLN A 78 34.23 17.38 4.28
C GLN A 78 33.45 17.74 2.98
N GLY A 79 32.12 17.83 3.13
CA GLY A 79 31.10 18.49 2.28
C GLY A 79 31.18 18.42 0.74
N GLU A 80 30.09 17.99 0.09
CA GLU A 80 29.93 17.99 -1.38
C GLU A 80 30.27 19.34 -2.05
N ALA A 81 29.94 20.46 -1.40
CA ALA A 81 30.19 21.82 -1.92
C ALA A 81 31.68 22.20 -1.98
N GLU A 82 32.50 21.76 -1.02
CA GLU A 82 33.94 22.06 -0.98
C GLU A 82 34.70 21.23 -2.01
N GLY A 83 34.32 19.96 -2.18
CA GLY A 83 34.84 19.10 -3.24
C GLY A 83 34.51 19.62 -4.64
N GLN A 84 33.30 20.15 -4.85
CA GLN A 84 32.91 20.79 -6.11
C GLN A 84 33.70 22.08 -6.39
N ALA A 85 33.95 22.91 -5.38
CA ALA A 85 34.75 24.12 -5.53
C ALA A 85 36.22 23.80 -5.87
N ALA A 86 36.81 22.78 -5.23
CA ALA A 86 38.16 22.32 -5.54
C ALA A 86 38.25 21.73 -6.96
N ALA A 87 37.25 20.95 -7.38
CA ALA A 87 37.15 20.41 -8.74
C ALA A 87 37.07 21.53 -9.80
N ALA A 88 36.24 22.55 -9.57
CA ALA A 88 36.14 23.71 -10.45
C ALA A 88 37.47 24.49 -10.56
N GLU A 89 38.21 24.60 -9.46
CA GLU A 89 39.52 25.26 -9.46
C GLU A 89 40.57 24.47 -10.26
N ILE A 90 40.58 23.13 -10.13
CA ILE A 90 41.45 22.26 -10.93
C ILE A 90 41.19 22.48 -12.43
N LEU A 91 39.92 22.59 -12.83
CA LEU A 91 39.58 22.84 -14.25
C LEU A 91 39.90 24.27 -14.71
N ARG A 92 39.85 25.27 -13.82
CA ARG A 92 40.24 26.65 -14.15
C ARG A 92 41.72 26.76 -14.53
N GLN A 93 42.57 25.88 -13.99
CA GLN A 93 43.98 25.78 -14.38
C GLN A 93 44.19 25.13 -15.76
N GLY A 94 43.11 24.70 -16.42
CA GLY A 94 43.13 24.12 -17.75
C GLY A 94 43.80 22.74 -17.81
N ALA A 95 44.21 22.31 -19.00
CA ALA A 95 44.84 21.01 -19.20
C ALA A 95 46.08 20.75 -18.29
N PRO A 96 46.94 21.75 -17.98
CA PRO A 96 48.02 21.57 -17.02
C PRO A 96 47.56 21.16 -15.61
N GLY A 97 46.44 21.72 -15.12
CA GLY A 97 45.88 21.37 -13.81
C GLY A 97 45.42 19.92 -13.74
N VAL A 98 44.66 19.47 -14.73
CA VAL A 98 44.20 18.08 -14.82
C VAL A 98 45.39 17.12 -14.93
N LYS A 99 46.38 17.43 -15.77
CA LYS A 99 47.60 16.62 -15.91
C LYS A 99 48.42 16.56 -14.63
N ALA A 100 48.50 17.67 -13.88
CA ALA A 100 49.21 17.69 -12.61
C ALA A 100 48.54 16.80 -11.56
N VAL A 101 47.20 16.72 -11.53
CA VAL A 101 46.49 15.76 -10.67
C VAL A 101 46.75 14.32 -11.14
N CYS A 102 46.71 14.05 -12.45
CA CYS A 102 47.03 12.72 -12.98
C CYS A 102 48.47 12.29 -12.67
N ALA A 103 49.42 13.22 -12.62
CA ALA A 103 50.83 12.94 -12.30
C ALA A 103 51.05 12.54 -10.82
N LEU A 104 50.07 12.78 -9.94
CA LEU A 104 50.09 12.34 -8.54
C LEU A 104 49.55 10.91 -8.36
N LEU A 105 49.02 10.29 -9.42
CA LEU A 105 48.55 8.91 -9.37
C LEU A 105 49.73 7.95 -9.28
N ALA A 106 49.60 6.93 -8.43
CA ALA A 106 50.64 5.96 -8.17
C ALA A 106 50.10 4.53 -8.29
N GLU A 107 51.00 3.58 -8.52
CA GLU A 107 50.65 2.17 -8.47
C GLU A 107 50.28 1.76 -7.03
N PRO A 108 49.39 0.77 -6.84
CA PRO A 108 48.96 0.34 -5.51
C PRO A 108 50.09 -0.07 -4.57
N SER A 109 51.23 -0.49 -5.11
CA SER A 109 52.44 -0.84 -4.35
C SER A 109 53.14 0.36 -3.69
N VAL A 110 52.91 1.57 -4.19
CA VAL A 110 53.49 2.82 -3.65
C VAL A 110 52.56 3.44 -2.61
N GLY A 111 51.23 3.39 -2.84
CA GLY A 111 50.21 3.96 -1.96
C GLY A 111 50.24 5.50 -1.88
N GLY A 112 49.29 6.10 -1.15
CA GLY A 112 49.28 7.54 -0.86
C GLY A 112 48.71 8.44 -1.97
N ASP A 113 48.03 7.86 -2.97
CA ASP A 113 47.40 8.59 -4.07
C ASP A 113 45.87 8.71 -3.92
N GLU A 114 45.31 8.33 -2.77
CA GLU A 114 43.86 8.24 -2.55
C GLU A 114 43.21 9.61 -2.79
N LYS A 115 43.82 10.67 -2.26
CA LYS A 115 43.36 12.05 -2.45
C LYS A 115 43.41 12.48 -3.92
N ALA A 116 44.45 12.09 -4.65
CA ALA A 116 44.60 12.42 -6.07
C ALA A 116 43.53 11.72 -6.91
N ARG A 117 43.21 10.46 -6.58
CA ARG A 117 42.10 9.71 -7.20
C ARG A 117 40.76 10.36 -6.94
N PHE A 118 40.47 10.78 -5.70
CA PHE A 118 39.24 11.51 -5.38
C PHE A 118 39.15 12.86 -6.09
N ALA A 119 40.25 13.63 -6.10
CA ALA A 119 40.31 14.93 -6.76
C ALA A 119 40.08 14.80 -8.28
N LEU A 120 40.69 13.81 -8.92
CA LEU A 120 40.48 13.54 -10.33
C LEU A 120 39.03 13.13 -10.61
N HIS A 121 38.47 12.21 -9.81
CA HIS A 121 37.09 11.78 -9.96
C HIS A 121 36.10 12.94 -9.83
N ALA A 122 36.30 13.83 -8.85
CA ALA A 122 35.47 15.01 -8.67
C ALA A 122 35.58 16.00 -9.85
N ALA A 123 36.78 16.22 -10.37
CA ALA A 123 37.00 17.05 -11.56
C ALA A 123 36.30 16.47 -12.80
N VAL A 124 36.34 15.15 -12.98
CA VAL A 124 35.67 14.45 -14.07
C VAL A 124 34.14 14.53 -13.94
N LEU A 125 33.59 14.29 -12.75
CA LEU A 125 32.15 14.43 -12.50
C LEU A 125 31.67 15.86 -12.74
N TRP A 126 32.45 16.84 -12.30
CA TRP A 126 32.17 18.25 -12.54
C TRP A 126 32.11 18.54 -14.04
N ALA A 127 33.12 18.10 -14.81
CA ALA A 127 33.14 18.26 -16.26
C ALA A 127 31.98 17.53 -16.96
N ALA A 128 31.52 16.38 -16.44
CA ALA A 128 30.43 15.59 -17.02
C ALA A 128 29.03 16.26 -16.92
N ARG A 129 28.89 17.41 -16.25
CA ARG A 129 27.60 18.11 -16.09
C ARG A 129 26.99 18.61 -17.41
N PRO A 130 25.66 18.82 -17.48
CA PRO A 130 25.02 19.38 -18.67
C PRO A 130 25.62 20.74 -19.07
N ASN A 131 25.71 21.01 -20.37
CA ASN A 131 26.23 22.27 -20.94
C ASN A 131 27.70 22.62 -20.64
N ALA A 132 28.53 21.65 -20.24
CA ALA A 132 29.96 21.83 -19.98
C ALA A 132 30.87 21.24 -21.09
N ASP A 133 30.48 21.35 -22.36
CA ASP A 133 31.19 20.72 -23.49
C ASP A 133 32.67 21.11 -23.59
N GLY A 134 32.98 22.38 -23.34
CA GLY A 134 34.37 22.88 -23.36
C GLY A 134 35.24 22.25 -22.27
N GLU A 135 34.69 22.11 -21.06
CA GLU A 135 35.39 21.48 -19.95
C GLU A 135 35.51 19.96 -20.11
N ARG A 136 34.47 19.29 -20.64
CA ARG A 136 34.54 17.88 -21.03
C ARG A 136 35.69 17.64 -22.00
N LYS A 137 35.74 18.40 -23.09
CA LYS A 137 36.78 18.27 -24.12
C LYS A 137 38.18 18.53 -23.56
N LEU A 138 38.29 19.48 -22.64
CA LEU A 138 39.55 19.79 -21.95
C LEU A 138 40.01 18.63 -21.07
N VAL A 139 39.12 18.09 -20.24
CA VAL A 139 39.42 16.97 -19.34
C VAL A 139 39.74 15.71 -20.16
N GLU A 140 38.93 15.40 -21.17
CA GLU A 140 39.15 14.28 -22.09
C GLU A 140 40.55 14.35 -22.71
N GLY A 141 40.92 15.47 -23.33
CA GLY A 141 42.24 15.63 -23.95
C GLY A 141 43.40 15.50 -22.95
N ALA A 142 43.27 16.14 -21.78
CA ALA A 142 44.30 16.06 -20.73
C ALA A 142 44.47 14.62 -20.19
N MET A 143 43.37 13.89 -20.05
CA MET A 143 43.38 12.50 -19.59
C MET A 143 43.91 11.53 -20.64
N LEU A 144 43.64 11.75 -21.94
CA LEU A 144 44.21 10.93 -23.01
C LEU A 144 45.73 11.07 -23.08
N GLU A 145 46.25 12.29 -22.90
CA GLU A 145 47.70 12.51 -22.82
C GLU A 145 48.29 11.84 -21.56
N ALA A 146 47.63 11.99 -20.40
CA ALA A 146 48.06 11.35 -19.16
C ALA A 146 48.05 9.81 -19.26
N LEU A 147 47.06 9.24 -19.95
CA LEU A 147 46.95 7.81 -20.21
C LEU A 147 48.14 7.29 -21.03
N GLY A 148 48.58 8.07 -22.04
CA GLY A 148 49.76 7.75 -22.84
C GLY A 148 51.07 7.82 -22.05
N ALA A 149 51.17 8.73 -21.07
CA ALA A 149 52.37 8.95 -20.27
C ALA A 149 52.45 8.09 -18.98
N ALA A 150 51.35 7.49 -18.54
CA ALA A 150 51.30 6.73 -17.29
C ALA A 150 52.21 5.49 -17.32
N ALA A 151 52.95 5.25 -16.24
CA ALA A 151 53.98 4.22 -16.16
C ALA A 151 53.46 2.82 -15.77
N GLY A 152 52.23 2.70 -15.27
CA GLY A 152 51.71 1.44 -14.72
C GLY A 152 50.26 1.09 -15.13
N PRO A 153 49.92 -0.21 -15.18
CA PRO A 153 48.64 -0.69 -15.69
C PRO A 153 47.45 -0.31 -14.80
N GLU A 154 47.61 -0.22 -13.48
CA GLU A 154 46.50 0.10 -12.57
C GLU A 154 46.18 1.59 -12.60
N VAL A 155 47.19 2.44 -12.80
CA VAL A 155 46.98 3.88 -13.08
C VAL A 155 46.26 4.06 -14.41
N LYS A 156 46.66 3.33 -15.46
CA LYS A 156 45.99 3.37 -16.77
C LYS A 156 44.54 2.88 -16.69
N ALA A 157 44.28 1.77 -15.99
CA ALA A 157 42.93 1.25 -15.78
C ALA A 157 42.04 2.28 -15.06
N PHE A 158 42.55 2.93 -14.02
CA PHE A 158 41.82 3.99 -13.33
C PHE A 158 41.50 5.18 -14.25
N LEU A 159 42.48 5.63 -15.05
CA LEU A 159 42.27 6.71 -16.02
C LEU A 159 41.22 6.34 -17.08
N LEU A 160 41.21 5.09 -17.56
CA LEU A 160 40.20 4.58 -18.48
C LEU A 160 38.79 4.60 -17.85
N GLU A 161 38.66 4.16 -16.61
CA GLU A 161 37.38 4.21 -15.88
C GLU A 161 36.88 5.65 -15.67
N GLN A 162 37.79 6.60 -15.42
CA GLN A 162 37.44 8.00 -15.33
C GLN A 162 37.05 8.58 -16.71
N LEU A 163 37.75 8.20 -17.78
CA LEU A 163 37.48 8.67 -19.14
C LEU A 163 36.06 8.32 -19.58
N ARG A 164 35.50 7.20 -19.11
CA ARG A 164 34.11 6.79 -19.42
C ARG A 164 33.06 7.89 -19.23
N LEU A 165 33.27 8.79 -18.28
CA LEU A 165 32.30 9.85 -17.94
C LEU A 165 32.36 11.06 -18.88
N VAL A 166 33.48 11.24 -19.58
CA VAL A 166 33.78 12.43 -20.39
C VAL A 166 34.20 12.12 -21.83
N ALA A 167 34.41 10.85 -22.16
CA ALA A 167 34.87 10.40 -23.47
C ALA A 167 33.89 10.74 -24.59
N SER A 168 34.45 11.00 -25.77
CA SER A 168 33.76 11.21 -27.03
C SER A 168 34.39 10.33 -28.13
N ASP A 169 33.92 10.47 -29.37
CA ASP A 169 34.51 9.77 -30.53
C ASP A 169 36.00 10.07 -30.72
N ALA A 170 36.51 11.18 -30.18
CA ALA A 170 37.93 11.52 -30.20
C ALA A 170 38.79 10.54 -29.38
N SER A 171 38.22 9.90 -28.36
CA SER A 171 38.90 8.90 -27.53
C SER A 171 39.02 7.53 -28.21
N VAL A 172 38.22 7.24 -29.23
CA VAL A 172 38.11 5.90 -29.85
C VAL A 172 39.46 5.35 -30.35
N PRO A 173 40.29 6.12 -31.09
CA PRO A 173 41.59 5.61 -31.55
C PRO A 173 42.54 5.26 -30.41
N ALA A 174 42.51 6.02 -29.31
CA ALA A 174 43.33 5.75 -28.14
C ALA A 174 42.87 4.48 -27.42
N MET A 175 41.57 4.25 -27.29
CA MET A 175 41.03 3.04 -26.67
C MET A 175 41.35 1.78 -27.50
N ALA A 176 41.30 1.88 -28.83
CA ALA A 176 41.55 0.77 -29.74
C ALA A 176 42.95 0.14 -29.55
N GLN A 177 43.95 0.93 -29.13
CA GLN A 177 45.32 0.47 -28.90
C GLN A 177 45.42 -0.54 -27.74
N TRP A 178 44.51 -0.45 -26.76
CA TRP A 178 44.56 -1.25 -25.54
C TRP A 178 43.73 -2.54 -25.62
N LEU A 179 43.01 -2.78 -26.72
CA LEU A 179 42.14 -3.96 -26.87
C LEU A 179 42.91 -5.28 -26.89
N GLY A 180 44.20 -5.26 -27.27
CA GLY A 180 45.09 -6.42 -27.23
C GLY A 180 45.77 -6.67 -25.88
N ASP A 181 45.72 -5.70 -24.95
CA ASP A 181 46.41 -5.77 -23.66
C ASP A 181 45.61 -6.61 -22.65
N GLU A 182 46.26 -7.52 -21.92
CA GLU A 182 45.58 -8.43 -20.99
C GLU A 182 44.92 -7.71 -19.81
N ARG A 183 45.47 -6.58 -19.38
CA ARG A 183 44.99 -5.82 -18.21
C ARG A 183 44.09 -4.65 -18.59
N LEU A 184 44.31 -4.06 -19.76
CA LEU A 184 43.64 -2.82 -20.18
C LEU A 184 42.49 -3.03 -21.17
N CYS A 185 42.34 -4.23 -21.75
CA CYS A 185 41.27 -4.53 -22.71
C CYS A 185 39.86 -4.27 -22.13
N GLU A 186 39.58 -4.71 -20.91
CA GLU A 186 38.26 -4.56 -20.29
C GLU A 186 37.90 -3.09 -20.01
N PRO A 187 38.72 -2.30 -19.29
CA PRO A 187 38.45 -0.87 -19.11
C PRO A 187 38.35 -0.10 -20.43
N ALA A 188 39.20 -0.38 -21.43
CA ALA A 188 39.15 0.28 -22.73
C ALA A 188 37.86 -0.07 -23.50
N THR A 189 37.46 -1.35 -23.47
CA THR A 189 36.21 -1.82 -24.09
C THR A 189 34.98 -1.20 -23.42
N HIS A 190 35.01 -1.00 -22.10
CA HIS A 190 33.92 -0.37 -21.36
C HIS A 190 33.71 1.09 -21.76
N VAL A 191 34.80 1.84 -21.98
CA VAL A 191 34.74 3.20 -22.53
C VAL A 191 34.05 3.17 -23.90
N LEU A 192 34.53 2.34 -24.83
CA LEU A 192 33.95 2.20 -26.17
C LEU A 192 32.46 1.81 -26.14
N THR A 193 32.09 0.89 -25.26
CA THR A 193 30.70 0.42 -25.11
C THR A 193 29.78 1.50 -24.55
N THR A 194 30.30 2.36 -23.66
CA THR A 194 29.54 3.47 -23.05
C THR A 194 29.25 4.58 -24.06
N LEU A 195 30.15 4.81 -25.03
CA LEU A 195 29.97 5.82 -26.07
C LEU A 195 28.73 5.55 -26.94
N ARG A 196 28.43 4.28 -27.25
CA ARG A 196 27.32 3.87 -28.12
C ARG A 196 27.31 4.55 -29.49
N THR A 197 28.49 4.79 -30.06
CA THR A 197 28.65 5.42 -31.38
C THR A 197 29.12 4.41 -32.43
N PRO A 198 28.80 4.62 -33.73
CA PRO A 198 29.28 3.76 -34.81
C PRO A 198 30.81 3.67 -34.89
N ALA A 199 31.52 4.73 -34.49
CA ALA A 199 32.98 4.75 -34.48
C ALA A 199 33.55 3.76 -33.46
N ALA A 200 33.00 3.74 -32.24
CA ALA A 200 33.41 2.80 -31.21
C ALA A 200 33.15 1.34 -31.62
N GLY A 201 32.00 1.09 -32.24
CA GLY A 201 31.64 -0.21 -32.80
C GLY A 201 32.59 -0.68 -33.90
N ALA A 202 32.89 0.20 -34.86
CA ALA A 202 33.84 -0.09 -35.94
C ALA A 202 35.25 -0.40 -35.41
N ALA A 203 35.69 0.32 -34.37
CA ALA A 203 36.99 0.07 -33.74
C ALA A 203 37.06 -1.32 -33.06
N LEU A 204 36.02 -1.71 -32.33
CA LEU A 204 35.91 -3.05 -31.73
C LEU A 204 35.86 -4.14 -32.82
N ALA A 205 35.14 -3.89 -33.92
CA ALA A 205 35.03 -4.85 -35.02
C ALA A 205 36.37 -5.05 -35.74
N ALA A 206 37.12 -3.96 -35.95
CA ALA A 206 38.46 -4.00 -36.55
C ALA A 206 39.49 -4.71 -35.66
N ALA A 207 39.35 -4.63 -34.33
CA ALA A 207 40.25 -5.29 -33.39
C ALA A 207 40.00 -6.81 -33.27
N LEU A 208 38.78 -7.27 -33.60
CA LEU A 208 38.32 -8.64 -33.38
C LEU A 208 39.27 -9.74 -33.90
N PRO A 209 39.89 -9.64 -35.10
CA PRO A 209 40.80 -10.68 -35.60
C PRO A 209 42.11 -10.81 -34.81
N ASN A 210 42.50 -9.76 -34.08
CA ASN A 210 43.81 -9.65 -33.44
C ASN A 210 43.76 -9.94 -31.93
N VAL A 211 42.57 -9.99 -31.33
CA VAL A 211 42.38 -10.28 -29.89
C VAL A 211 42.15 -11.77 -29.66
N LYS A 212 42.70 -12.31 -28.56
CA LYS A 212 42.64 -13.75 -28.21
C LYS A 212 42.24 -13.94 -26.75
N GLY A 213 41.85 -15.17 -26.40
CA GLY A 213 41.56 -15.56 -25.02
C GLY A 213 40.46 -14.70 -24.38
N ARG A 214 40.73 -14.18 -23.18
CA ARG A 214 39.76 -13.35 -22.42
C ARG A 214 39.37 -12.07 -23.15
N ASN A 215 40.33 -11.41 -23.81
CA ASN A 215 40.09 -10.15 -24.53
C ASN A 215 39.10 -10.35 -25.68
N LEU A 216 39.18 -11.48 -26.38
CA LEU A 216 38.23 -11.83 -27.44
C LEU A 216 36.80 -11.93 -26.88
N LEU A 217 36.61 -12.56 -25.72
CA LEU A 217 35.29 -12.66 -25.07
C LEU A 217 34.74 -11.28 -24.69
N THR A 218 35.59 -10.38 -24.19
CA THR A 218 35.22 -9.02 -23.80
C THR A 218 34.79 -8.19 -25.00
N VAL A 219 35.58 -8.19 -26.08
CA VAL A 219 35.27 -7.45 -27.32
C VAL A 219 34.00 -8.00 -27.97
N LEU A 220 33.79 -9.32 -28.00
CA LEU A 220 32.57 -9.92 -28.54
C LEU A 220 31.31 -9.48 -27.79
N ARG A 221 31.34 -9.45 -26.45
CA ARG A 221 30.20 -8.99 -25.65
C ARG A 221 29.86 -7.53 -25.97
N ALA A 222 30.88 -6.68 -26.05
CA ALA A 222 30.71 -5.27 -26.38
C ALA A 222 30.11 -5.06 -27.78
N LEU A 223 30.59 -5.78 -28.79
CA LEU A 223 30.02 -5.76 -30.14
C LEU A 223 28.55 -6.18 -30.15
N GLY A 224 28.20 -7.19 -29.35
CA GLY A 224 26.82 -7.60 -29.12
C GLY A 224 25.96 -6.50 -28.49
N GLU A 225 26.45 -5.87 -27.44
CA GLU A 225 25.77 -4.79 -26.70
C GLU A 225 25.53 -3.54 -27.55
N LEU A 226 26.53 -3.17 -28.36
CA LEU A 226 26.46 -2.08 -29.32
C LEU A 226 25.62 -2.43 -30.56
N ARG A 227 25.28 -3.71 -30.75
CA ARG A 227 24.53 -4.24 -31.90
C ARG A 227 25.24 -3.98 -33.24
N GLU A 228 26.54 -4.18 -33.27
CA GLU A 228 27.41 -3.85 -34.41
C GLU A 228 27.27 -4.84 -35.57
N LYS A 229 26.46 -4.47 -36.57
CA LYS A 229 26.21 -5.30 -37.76
C LYS A 229 27.46 -5.58 -38.59
N GLY A 230 28.42 -4.65 -38.60
CA GLY A 230 29.68 -4.82 -39.35
C GLY A 230 30.53 -6.00 -38.86
N ALA A 231 30.34 -6.47 -37.63
CA ALA A 231 31.11 -7.56 -37.04
C ALA A 231 30.52 -8.96 -37.30
N THR A 232 29.27 -9.08 -37.81
CA THR A 232 28.58 -10.38 -37.87
C THR A 232 29.33 -11.43 -38.69
N ALA A 233 29.93 -11.03 -39.82
CA ALA A 233 30.72 -11.92 -40.68
C ALA A 233 31.91 -12.56 -39.93
N ALA A 234 32.55 -11.82 -39.02
CA ALA A 234 33.67 -12.31 -38.24
C ALA A 234 33.23 -13.13 -37.00
N ILE A 235 32.03 -12.87 -36.47
CA ILE A 235 31.51 -13.58 -35.28
C ILE A 235 30.85 -14.92 -35.66
N LEU A 236 30.23 -15.03 -36.84
CA LEU A 236 29.51 -16.23 -37.28
C LEU A 236 30.34 -17.54 -37.19
N PRO A 237 31.61 -17.59 -37.65
CA PRO A 237 32.42 -18.80 -37.51
C PRO A 237 32.69 -19.20 -36.05
N LEU A 238 32.77 -18.22 -35.15
CA LEU A 238 33.00 -18.46 -33.71
C LEU A 238 31.78 -19.11 -33.03
N ALA A 239 30.58 -18.88 -33.57
CA ALA A 239 29.35 -19.50 -33.10
C ALA A 239 29.21 -20.98 -33.48
N THR A 240 30.13 -21.53 -34.27
CA THR A 240 30.17 -22.95 -34.66
C THR A 240 31.48 -23.65 -34.27
N GLY A 241 32.43 -22.93 -33.68
CA GLY A 241 33.73 -23.48 -33.27
C GLY A 241 33.63 -24.42 -32.07
N ASP A 242 34.71 -25.14 -31.79
CA ASP A 242 34.76 -26.17 -30.74
C ASP A 242 34.79 -25.60 -29.31
N ASP A 243 35.36 -24.41 -29.11
CA ASP A 243 35.42 -23.74 -27.80
C ASP A 243 34.01 -23.35 -27.31
N ALA A 244 33.54 -24.04 -26.26
CA ALA A 244 32.22 -23.85 -25.71
C ALA A 244 31.98 -22.45 -25.13
N VAL A 245 32.97 -21.86 -24.47
CA VAL A 245 32.82 -20.53 -23.85
C VAL A 245 32.75 -19.47 -24.93
N LEU A 246 33.64 -19.56 -25.92
CA LEU A 246 33.67 -18.64 -27.05
C LEU A 246 32.39 -18.72 -27.87
N ARG A 247 31.93 -19.94 -28.16
CA ARG A 247 30.69 -20.21 -28.88
C ARG A 247 29.46 -19.60 -28.17
N GLN A 248 29.36 -19.74 -26.86
CA GLN A 248 28.28 -19.16 -26.06
C GLN A 248 28.26 -17.63 -26.09
N VAL A 249 29.44 -16.99 -26.01
CA VAL A 249 29.57 -15.53 -26.10
C VAL A 249 29.25 -15.05 -27.52
N ALA A 250 29.68 -15.77 -28.55
CA ALA A 250 29.33 -15.49 -29.93
C ALA A 250 27.81 -15.58 -30.18
N TRP A 251 27.13 -16.58 -29.60
CA TRP A 251 25.67 -16.66 -29.65
C TRP A 251 24.99 -15.45 -29.01
N TYR A 252 25.43 -15.03 -27.83
CA TYR A 252 24.91 -13.82 -27.18
C TYR A 252 25.10 -12.59 -28.08
N ALA A 253 26.30 -12.41 -28.63
CA ALA A 253 26.62 -11.26 -29.47
C ALA A 253 25.74 -11.22 -30.73
N LEU A 254 25.67 -12.33 -31.48
CA LEU A 254 24.85 -12.46 -32.68
C LEU A 254 23.36 -12.31 -32.39
N ALA A 255 22.88 -12.88 -31.27
CA ALA A 255 21.49 -12.74 -30.85
C ALA A 255 21.15 -11.29 -30.53
N ASN A 256 22.01 -10.56 -29.82
CA ASN A 256 21.76 -9.16 -29.46
C ASN A 256 21.88 -8.20 -30.64
N ILE A 257 22.76 -8.50 -31.62
CA ILE A 257 22.80 -7.82 -32.92
C ILE A 257 21.50 -8.09 -33.70
N GLY A 258 20.92 -9.28 -33.52
CA GLY A 258 19.74 -9.76 -34.25
C GLY A 258 20.10 -10.34 -35.61
N GLU A 259 21.20 -11.11 -35.70
CA GLU A 259 21.67 -11.74 -36.94
C GLU A 259 20.92 -13.05 -37.22
N PRO A 260 20.06 -13.13 -38.27
CA PRO A 260 19.27 -14.33 -38.56
C PRO A 260 20.11 -15.56 -38.90
N LYS A 261 21.30 -15.39 -39.51
CA LYS A 261 22.17 -16.52 -39.90
C LYS A 261 22.69 -17.32 -38.72
N ALA A 262 22.66 -16.77 -37.50
CA ALA A 262 23.04 -17.47 -36.29
C ALA A 262 21.97 -18.49 -35.82
N LEU A 263 20.74 -18.39 -36.33
CA LEU A 263 19.58 -19.13 -35.84
C LEU A 263 19.82 -20.64 -35.77
N ASP A 264 20.31 -21.26 -36.84
CA ASP A 264 20.44 -22.72 -36.91
C ASP A 264 21.46 -23.26 -35.91
N SER A 265 22.58 -22.55 -35.72
CA SER A 265 23.60 -22.92 -34.73
C SER A 265 23.04 -22.86 -33.31
N ILE A 266 22.40 -21.74 -32.94
CA ILE A 266 21.84 -21.56 -31.59
C ILE A 266 20.68 -22.55 -31.36
N ARG A 267 19.84 -22.79 -32.38
CA ARG A 267 18.72 -23.75 -32.34
C ARG A 267 19.20 -25.15 -32.02
N LYS A 268 20.17 -25.66 -32.79
CA LYS A 268 20.73 -26.99 -32.59
C LYS A 268 21.27 -27.17 -31.17
N ALA A 269 21.97 -26.17 -30.64
CA ALA A 269 22.48 -26.20 -29.27
C ALA A 269 21.36 -26.16 -28.22
N SER A 270 20.28 -25.42 -28.48
CA SER A 270 19.12 -25.38 -27.58
C SER A 270 18.38 -26.72 -27.50
N GLU A 271 18.52 -27.59 -28.51
CA GLU A 271 17.88 -28.91 -28.54
C GLU A 271 18.78 -30.01 -27.98
N GLY A 272 20.06 -29.68 -27.69
CA GLY A 272 21.04 -30.61 -27.16
C GLY A 272 20.70 -31.17 -25.77
N GLN A 273 21.43 -32.21 -25.38
CA GLN A 273 21.27 -32.88 -24.08
C GLN A 273 22.03 -32.18 -22.94
N ALA A 274 23.06 -31.39 -23.25
CA ALA A 274 23.87 -30.69 -22.27
C ALA A 274 23.09 -29.54 -21.61
N ARG A 275 22.55 -29.77 -20.40
CA ARG A 275 21.60 -28.86 -19.72
C ARG A 275 22.08 -27.40 -19.62
N TYR A 276 23.34 -27.17 -19.27
CA TYR A 276 23.89 -25.81 -19.11
C TYR A 276 23.97 -25.07 -20.45
N GLU A 277 24.54 -25.72 -21.46
CA GLU A 277 24.67 -25.16 -22.82
C GLU A 277 23.29 -24.93 -23.46
N ARG A 278 22.37 -25.90 -23.31
CA ARG A 278 20.97 -25.78 -23.74
C ARG A 278 20.28 -24.55 -23.16
N SER A 279 20.46 -24.28 -21.87
CA SER A 279 19.86 -23.12 -21.20
C SER A 279 20.41 -21.81 -21.77
N LEU A 280 21.73 -21.72 -21.95
CA LEU A 280 22.38 -20.53 -22.54
C LEU A 280 21.97 -20.31 -23.99
N ALA A 281 21.90 -21.36 -24.80
CA ALA A 281 21.44 -21.31 -26.18
C ALA A 281 19.96 -20.90 -26.26
N THR A 282 19.11 -21.45 -25.38
CA THR A 282 17.69 -21.05 -25.29
C THR A 282 17.54 -19.57 -24.96
N ARG A 283 18.35 -19.05 -24.02
CA ARG A 283 18.37 -17.61 -23.72
C ARG A 283 18.80 -16.77 -24.93
N ALA A 284 19.82 -17.21 -25.67
CA ALA A 284 20.25 -16.54 -26.88
C ALA A 284 19.19 -16.59 -27.99
N LEU A 285 18.44 -17.69 -28.15
CA LEU A 285 17.32 -17.77 -29.09
C LEU A 285 16.19 -16.80 -28.77
N LEU A 286 15.78 -16.72 -27.50
CA LEU A 286 14.73 -15.79 -27.09
C LEU A 286 15.18 -14.34 -27.31
N LEU A 287 16.44 -14.03 -27.00
CA LEU A 287 17.02 -12.71 -27.30
C LEU A 287 17.04 -12.42 -28.81
N LEU A 288 17.43 -13.39 -29.64
CA LEU A 288 17.39 -13.27 -31.10
C LEU A 288 15.97 -13.03 -31.59
N ALA A 289 14.99 -13.80 -31.12
CA ALA A 289 13.57 -13.63 -31.46
C ALA A 289 13.07 -12.22 -31.11
N GLN A 290 13.41 -11.72 -29.92
CA GLN A 290 13.08 -10.35 -29.51
C GLN A 290 13.71 -9.30 -30.43
N ARG A 291 15.01 -9.45 -30.76
CA ARG A 291 15.71 -8.52 -31.64
C ARG A 291 15.17 -8.54 -33.07
N LEU A 292 14.78 -9.71 -33.59
CA LEU A 292 14.13 -9.83 -34.89
C LEU A 292 12.78 -9.13 -34.92
N ALA A 293 11.98 -9.27 -33.85
CA ALA A 293 10.71 -8.54 -33.72
C ALA A 293 10.92 -7.01 -33.66
N GLU A 294 11.92 -6.52 -32.91
CA GLU A 294 12.29 -5.10 -32.87
C GLU A 294 12.73 -4.56 -34.24
N GLN A 295 13.31 -5.41 -35.08
CA GLN A 295 13.70 -5.08 -36.46
C GLN A 295 12.53 -5.15 -37.45
N GLY A 296 11.36 -5.62 -37.03
CA GLY A 296 10.15 -5.74 -37.84
C GLY A 296 9.85 -7.15 -38.37
N ASP A 297 10.74 -8.12 -38.18
CA ASP A 297 10.53 -9.51 -38.59
C ASP A 297 9.77 -10.31 -37.53
N LYS A 298 8.48 -9.98 -37.40
CA LYS A 298 7.56 -10.66 -36.49
C LYS A 298 7.30 -12.12 -36.87
N SER A 299 7.47 -12.46 -38.15
CA SER A 299 7.26 -13.84 -38.64
C SER A 299 8.37 -14.76 -38.15
N ALA A 300 9.64 -14.34 -38.27
CA ALA A 300 10.77 -15.10 -37.76
C ALA A 300 10.72 -15.23 -36.23
N CYS A 301 10.38 -14.15 -35.51
CA CYS A 301 10.14 -14.19 -34.06
C CYS A 301 9.09 -15.25 -33.71
N ALA A 302 7.92 -15.19 -34.38
CA ALA A 302 6.83 -16.13 -34.11
C ALA A 302 7.23 -17.58 -34.34
N LYS A 303 7.97 -17.85 -35.42
CA LYS A 303 8.48 -19.19 -35.72
C LYS A 303 9.37 -19.71 -34.59
N ILE A 304 10.34 -18.92 -34.13
CA ILE A 304 11.24 -19.30 -33.03
C ILE A 304 10.44 -19.59 -31.75
N CYS A 305 9.51 -18.72 -31.39
CA CYS A 305 8.70 -18.90 -30.18
C CYS A 305 7.80 -20.14 -30.25
N ARG A 306 7.16 -20.42 -31.39
CA ARG A 306 6.34 -21.63 -31.58
C ARG A 306 7.17 -22.91 -31.50
N ASP A 307 8.37 -22.89 -32.09
CA ASP A 307 9.29 -24.04 -32.02
C ASP A 307 9.73 -24.30 -30.57
N LEU A 308 10.04 -23.25 -29.81
CA LEU A 308 10.36 -23.38 -28.38
C LEU A 308 9.15 -23.87 -27.56
N ALA A 309 7.96 -23.32 -27.78
CA ALA A 309 6.75 -23.70 -27.05
C ALA A 309 6.30 -25.14 -27.34
N SER A 310 6.62 -25.69 -28.52
CA SER A 310 6.28 -27.06 -28.91
C SER A 310 7.34 -28.09 -28.55
N SER A 311 8.63 -27.72 -28.62
CA SER A 311 9.75 -28.63 -28.33
C SER A 311 9.98 -28.86 -26.84
N ARG A 312 9.63 -27.91 -25.98
CA ARG A 312 9.80 -28.00 -24.52
C ARG A 312 8.61 -28.72 -23.88
N LYS A 313 8.84 -29.96 -23.44
CA LYS A 313 7.82 -30.84 -22.82
C LYS A 313 8.08 -31.12 -21.34
N ASP A 314 9.30 -30.85 -20.86
CA ASP A 314 9.67 -31.08 -19.46
C ASP A 314 9.12 -29.93 -18.58
N PRO A 315 8.38 -30.24 -17.49
CA PRO A 315 7.84 -29.22 -16.60
C PRO A 315 8.89 -28.25 -16.02
N SER A 316 10.15 -28.68 -15.86
CA SER A 316 11.24 -27.80 -15.39
C SER A 316 11.59 -26.69 -16.38
N GLU A 317 11.24 -26.87 -17.66
CA GLU A 317 11.46 -25.90 -18.74
C GLU A 317 10.21 -25.08 -19.10
N ASN A 318 9.12 -25.20 -18.33
CA ASN A 318 7.88 -24.45 -18.59
C ASN A 318 8.08 -22.93 -18.56
N HIS A 319 9.09 -22.42 -17.84
CA HIS A 319 9.47 -21.01 -17.88
C HIS A 319 9.85 -20.54 -19.30
N VAL A 320 10.42 -21.42 -20.14
CA VAL A 320 10.73 -21.14 -21.56
C VAL A 320 9.45 -21.05 -22.38
N VAL A 321 8.52 -21.99 -22.15
CA VAL A 321 7.20 -22.00 -22.81
C VAL A 321 6.44 -20.71 -22.47
N CYS A 322 6.38 -20.35 -21.19
CA CYS A 322 5.74 -19.11 -20.74
C CYS A 322 6.35 -17.86 -21.42
N HIS A 323 7.68 -17.77 -21.49
CA HIS A 323 8.35 -16.65 -22.15
C HIS A 323 8.01 -16.59 -23.65
N ALA A 324 8.07 -17.74 -24.34
CA ALA A 324 7.76 -17.82 -25.76
C ALA A 324 6.30 -17.39 -26.06
N LEU A 325 5.34 -17.83 -25.24
CA LEU A 325 3.93 -17.45 -25.39
C LEU A 325 3.71 -15.95 -25.10
N ALA A 326 4.35 -15.40 -24.07
CA ALA A 326 4.28 -13.97 -23.78
C ALA A 326 4.87 -13.12 -24.93
N MET A 327 6.01 -13.54 -25.49
CA MET A 327 6.63 -12.86 -26.63
C MET A 327 5.73 -12.90 -27.87
N LEU A 328 5.08 -14.04 -28.15
CA LEU A 328 4.10 -14.14 -29.24
C LEU A 328 2.94 -13.15 -29.03
N ALA A 329 2.39 -13.09 -27.82
CA ALA A 329 1.31 -12.17 -27.50
C ALA A 329 1.71 -10.69 -27.69
N GLU A 330 2.91 -10.30 -27.22
CA GLU A 330 3.43 -8.94 -27.32
C GLU A 330 3.74 -8.51 -28.76
N THR A 331 4.28 -9.43 -29.57
CA THR A 331 4.80 -9.12 -30.90
C THR A 331 3.77 -9.33 -32.01
N ASN A 332 2.98 -10.41 -31.93
CA ASN A 332 2.00 -10.83 -32.94
C ASN A 332 0.54 -10.50 -32.55
N GLY A 333 0.25 -10.16 -31.30
CA GLY A 333 -1.09 -9.74 -30.88
C GLY A 333 -2.14 -10.82 -31.13
N ALA A 334 -3.23 -10.48 -31.84
CA ALA A 334 -4.33 -11.40 -32.11
C ALA A 334 -3.92 -12.67 -32.87
N ASP A 335 -2.87 -12.61 -33.69
CA ASP A 335 -2.36 -13.77 -34.45
C ASP A 335 -1.75 -14.85 -33.54
N ALA A 336 -1.45 -14.51 -32.27
CA ALA A 336 -0.97 -15.45 -31.27
C ALA A 336 -2.10 -16.22 -30.56
N LEU A 337 -3.37 -15.88 -30.78
CA LEU A 337 -4.49 -16.52 -30.11
C LEU A 337 -4.51 -18.05 -30.27
N PRO A 338 -4.30 -18.64 -31.47
CA PRO A 338 -4.26 -20.10 -31.60
C PRO A 338 -3.18 -20.76 -30.71
N ASP A 339 -2.01 -20.13 -30.62
CA ASP A 339 -0.88 -20.60 -29.82
C ASP A 339 -1.19 -20.55 -28.31
N LEU A 340 -1.82 -19.47 -27.85
CA LEU A 340 -2.24 -19.29 -26.45
C LEU A 340 -3.38 -20.23 -26.06
N LEU A 341 -4.40 -20.35 -26.93
CA LEU A 341 -5.58 -21.16 -26.70
C LEU A 341 -5.23 -22.66 -26.59
N ALA A 342 -4.24 -23.12 -27.35
CA ALA A 342 -3.75 -24.51 -27.30
C ALA A 342 -3.13 -24.88 -25.92
N ARG A 343 -2.80 -23.90 -25.08
CA ARG A 343 -2.15 -24.08 -23.77
C ARG A 343 -3.02 -23.66 -22.57
N LEU A 344 -4.31 -23.39 -22.80
CA LEU A 344 -5.25 -23.03 -21.72
C LEU A 344 -5.47 -24.15 -20.70
N ASP A 345 -5.49 -25.40 -21.16
CA ASP A 345 -5.70 -26.60 -20.35
C ASP A 345 -4.39 -27.28 -19.94
N ASP A 346 -3.28 -26.54 -19.92
CA ASP A 346 -1.99 -27.12 -19.54
C ASP A 346 -2.01 -27.62 -18.08
N LYS A 347 -1.33 -28.74 -17.81
CA LYS A 347 -1.30 -29.36 -16.48
C LYS A 347 -0.58 -28.46 -15.48
N ASP A 348 0.41 -27.68 -15.92
CA ASP A 348 1.12 -26.74 -15.05
C ASP A 348 0.32 -25.44 -14.88
N LEU A 349 0.02 -25.10 -13.62
CA LEU A 349 -0.62 -23.85 -13.24
C LEU A 349 0.16 -22.62 -13.75
N LYS A 350 1.50 -22.66 -13.77
CA LYS A 350 2.33 -21.54 -14.23
C LYS A 350 2.15 -21.26 -15.72
N VAL A 351 1.95 -22.30 -16.53
CA VAL A 351 1.69 -22.15 -17.97
C VAL A 351 0.31 -21.55 -18.17
N ARG A 352 -0.70 -22.06 -17.46
CA ARG A 352 -2.08 -21.53 -17.52
C ARG A 352 -2.15 -20.06 -17.10
N GLU A 353 -1.44 -19.68 -16.04
CA GLU A 353 -1.33 -18.27 -15.61
C GLU A 353 -0.61 -17.41 -16.64
N ALA A 354 0.48 -17.89 -17.23
CA ALA A 354 1.20 -17.17 -18.29
C ALA A 354 0.31 -16.96 -19.53
N VAL A 355 -0.49 -17.97 -19.92
CA VAL A 355 -1.49 -17.83 -20.98
C VAL A 355 -2.51 -16.76 -20.61
N LEU A 356 -3.05 -16.78 -19.40
CA LEU A 356 -3.98 -15.74 -18.93
C LEU A 356 -3.36 -14.34 -19.02
N GLN A 357 -2.14 -14.13 -18.51
CA GLN A 357 -1.47 -12.84 -18.59
C GLN A 357 -1.23 -12.40 -20.04
N SER A 358 -0.83 -13.34 -20.90
CA SER A 358 -0.61 -13.09 -22.32
C SER A 358 -1.90 -12.65 -23.03
N LEU A 359 -3.04 -13.27 -22.70
CA LEU A 359 -4.36 -12.90 -23.24
C LEU A 359 -4.80 -11.47 -22.86
N LEU A 360 -4.31 -10.92 -21.74
CA LEU A 360 -4.60 -9.53 -21.34
C LEU A 360 -3.83 -8.50 -22.19
N VAL A 361 -2.67 -8.90 -22.71
CA VAL A 361 -1.83 -8.05 -23.57
C VAL A 361 -2.34 -8.06 -25.02
N VAL A 362 -2.93 -9.19 -25.45
CA VAL A 362 -3.53 -9.31 -26.79
C VAL A 362 -4.74 -8.38 -26.90
N LYS A 363 -4.65 -7.42 -27.82
CA LYS A 363 -5.72 -6.48 -28.16
C LYS A 363 -6.04 -6.56 -29.65
N GLY A 364 -7.31 -6.43 -29.99
CA GLY A 364 -7.76 -6.39 -31.38
C GLY A 364 -9.26 -6.64 -31.51
N PRO A 365 -9.87 -6.23 -32.63
CA PRO A 365 -11.25 -6.57 -32.93
C PRO A 365 -11.41 -8.10 -33.02
N GLY A 366 -12.49 -8.64 -32.48
CA GLY A 366 -12.79 -10.08 -32.52
C GLY A 366 -12.03 -10.95 -31.50
N VAL A 367 -11.12 -10.38 -30.68
CA VAL A 367 -10.44 -11.14 -29.62
C VAL A 367 -11.46 -11.68 -28.62
N ALA A 368 -12.36 -10.84 -28.12
CA ALA A 368 -13.40 -11.26 -27.18
C ALA A 368 -14.30 -12.36 -27.78
N GLU A 369 -14.71 -12.22 -29.05
CA GLU A 369 -15.51 -13.24 -29.76
C GLU A 369 -14.77 -14.58 -29.87
N CYS A 370 -13.47 -14.54 -30.19
CA CYS A 370 -12.63 -15.72 -30.26
C CYS A 370 -12.55 -16.43 -28.89
N LEU A 371 -12.31 -15.68 -27.81
CA LEU A 371 -12.24 -16.22 -26.45
C LEU A 371 -13.60 -16.80 -26.01
N VAL A 372 -14.70 -16.12 -26.33
CA VAL A 372 -16.07 -16.60 -26.05
C VAL A 372 -16.34 -17.92 -26.78
N ALA A 373 -15.91 -18.07 -28.03
CA ALA A 373 -16.08 -19.30 -28.80
C ALA A 373 -15.28 -20.50 -28.24
N GLN A 374 -14.32 -20.27 -27.36
CA GLN A 374 -13.51 -21.31 -26.71
C GLN A 374 -14.06 -21.77 -25.36
N LEU A 375 -14.89 -20.96 -24.70
CA LEU A 375 -15.51 -21.32 -23.41
C LEU A 375 -16.14 -22.72 -23.36
N PRO A 376 -16.91 -23.20 -24.37
CA PRO A 376 -17.52 -24.53 -24.31
C PRO A 376 -16.55 -25.68 -24.60
N LYS A 377 -15.32 -25.41 -25.05
CA LYS A 377 -14.36 -26.43 -25.53
C LYS A 377 -13.29 -26.82 -24.51
N VAL A 378 -13.20 -26.08 -23.40
CA VAL A 378 -12.13 -26.19 -22.41
C VAL A 378 -12.63 -26.79 -21.09
N THR A 379 -11.70 -27.24 -20.24
CA THR A 379 -12.03 -27.76 -18.90
C THR A 379 -12.67 -26.68 -18.02
N PRO A 380 -13.41 -27.04 -16.94
CA PRO A 380 -13.96 -26.05 -16.01
C PRO A 380 -12.92 -25.09 -15.43
N GLU A 381 -11.71 -25.57 -15.17
CA GLU A 381 -10.61 -24.77 -14.66
C GLU A 381 -10.13 -23.72 -15.69
N ALA A 382 -9.91 -24.14 -16.94
CA ALA A 382 -9.54 -23.23 -18.02
C ALA A 382 -10.68 -22.29 -18.41
N ARG A 383 -11.93 -22.75 -18.31
CA ARG A 383 -13.13 -21.94 -18.52
C ARG A 383 -13.18 -20.79 -17.52
N ALA A 384 -12.90 -21.06 -16.23
CA ALA A 384 -12.83 -20.02 -15.21
C ALA A 384 -11.72 -18.99 -15.50
N LEU A 385 -10.56 -19.43 -16.01
CA LEU A 385 -9.47 -18.54 -16.44
C LEU A 385 -9.88 -17.67 -17.63
N LEU A 386 -10.53 -18.24 -18.65
CA LEU A 386 -11.03 -17.48 -19.80
C LEU A 386 -12.09 -16.46 -19.41
N VAL A 387 -13.03 -16.82 -18.54
CA VAL A 387 -14.05 -15.90 -18.01
C VAL A 387 -13.39 -14.73 -17.29
N ARG A 388 -12.35 -15.00 -16.49
CA ARG A 388 -11.54 -13.94 -15.85
C ARG A 388 -10.82 -13.08 -16.89
N ALA A 389 -10.23 -13.66 -17.93
CA ALA A 389 -9.56 -12.93 -19.00
C ALA A 389 -10.52 -11.93 -19.67
N LEU A 390 -11.71 -12.41 -20.04
CA LEU A 390 -12.77 -11.61 -20.66
C LEU A 390 -13.21 -10.44 -19.77
N GLY A 391 -13.37 -10.65 -18.46
CA GLY A 391 -13.68 -9.59 -17.51
C GLY A 391 -12.58 -8.52 -17.41
N LEU A 392 -11.32 -8.95 -17.32
CA LEU A 392 -10.17 -8.06 -17.21
C LEU A 392 -9.89 -7.27 -18.50
N GLN A 393 -10.26 -7.80 -19.67
CA GLN A 393 -10.22 -7.08 -20.94
C GLN A 393 -11.24 -5.94 -21.00
N LYS A 394 -12.31 -6.01 -20.20
CA LYS A 394 -13.40 -5.02 -20.10
C LYS A 394 -14.12 -4.74 -21.43
N ASP A 395 -14.14 -5.73 -22.33
CA ASP A 395 -14.90 -5.63 -23.57
C ASP A 395 -16.38 -5.97 -23.31
N GLN A 396 -17.27 -5.02 -23.61
CA GLN A 396 -18.72 -5.19 -23.44
C GLN A 396 -19.29 -6.27 -24.36
N ALA A 397 -18.60 -6.63 -25.46
CA ALA A 397 -18.99 -7.75 -26.31
C ALA A 397 -19.01 -9.10 -25.56
N ALA A 398 -18.24 -9.21 -24.46
CA ALA A 398 -18.23 -10.42 -23.64
C ALA A 398 -19.43 -10.54 -22.68
N LEU A 399 -20.21 -9.47 -22.48
CA LEU A 399 -21.27 -9.42 -21.48
C LEU A 399 -22.26 -10.61 -21.58
N PRO A 400 -22.81 -10.96 -22.77
CA PRO A 400 -23.74 -12.10 -22.85
C PRO A 400 -23.10 -13.44 -22.45
N ALA A 401 -21.81 -13.62 -22.73
CA ALA A 401 -21.08 -14.83 -22.37
C ALA A 401 -20.80 -14.89 -20.86
N LEU A 402 -20.39 -13.76 -20.26
CA LEU A 402 -20.19 -13.64 -18.82
C LEU A 402 -21.48 -13.84 -18.03
N THR A 403 -22.61 -13.30 -18.51
CA THR A 403 -23.93 -13.54 -17.91
C THR A 403 -24.33 -15.01 -18.00
N ARG A 404 -24.04 -15.70 -19.10
CA ARG A 404 -24.28 -17.15 -19.21
C ARG A 404 -23.41 -17.94 -18.22
N ALA A 405 -22.16 -17.53 -18.02
CA ALA A 405 -21.22 -18.19 -17.09
C ALA A 405 -21.65 -18.10 -15.61
N LEU A 406 -22.56 -17.18 -15.24
CA LEU A 406 -23.20 -17.18 -13.91
C LEU A 406 -24.03 -18.44 -13.64
N LYS A 407 -24.47 -19.14 -14.69
CA LYS A 407 -25.31 -20.34 -14.60
C LYS A 407 -24.52 -21.62 -14.90
N ASP A 408 -23.18 -21.54 -14.86
CA ASP A 408 -22.30 -22.69 -15.11
C ASP A 408 -22.40 -23.73 -13.99
N GLU A 409 -22.24 -25.00 -14.34
CA GLU A 409 -22.24 -26.11 -13.38
C GLU A 409 -21.08 -26.00 -12.37
N SER A 410 -19.92 -25.49 -12.82
CA SER A 410 -18.74 -25.34 -11.99
C SER A 410 -18.81 -24.09 -11.09
N PRO A 411 -18.69 -24.24 -9.76
CA PRO A 411 -18.62 -23.10 -8.84
C PRO A 411 -17.46 -22.15 -9.14
N ALA A 412 -16.33 -22.67 -9.62
CA ALA A 412 -15.16 -21.85 -9.97
C ALA A 412 -15.46 -20.91 -11.14
N VAL A 413 -16.24 -21.38 -12.12
CA VAL A 413 -16.64 -20.58 -13.29
C VAL A 413 -17.66 -19.51 -12.88
N ARG A 414 -18.65 -19.87 -12.06
CA ARG A 414 -19.64 -18.89 -11.55
C ARG A 414 -18.97 -17.77 -10.74
N GLN A 415 -18.03 -18.12 -9.85
CA GLN A 415 -17.26 -17.12 -9.10
C GLN A 415 -16.40 -16.22 -10.00
N ALA A 416 -15.77 -16.80 -11.03
CA ALA A 416 -15.04 -16.03 -12.03
C ALA A 416 -15.98 -15.08 -12.81
N ALA A 417 -17.18 -15.53 -13.15
CA ALA A 417 -18.18 -14.73 -13.86
C ALA A 417 -18.66 -13.53 -13.02
N VAL A 418 -18.94 -13.73 -11.74
CA VAL A 418 -19.28 -12.63 -10.82
C VAL A 418 -18.17 -11.58 -10.78
N ARG A 419 -16.90 -12.01 -10.64
CA ARG A 419 -15.76 -11.08 -10.63
C ARG A 419 -15.60 -10.37 -11.98
N ALA A 420 -15.72 -11.10 -13.09
CA ALA A 420 -15.61 -10.55 -14.43
C ALA A 420 -16.71 -9.50 -14.71
N LEU A 421 -17.94 -9.74 -14.30
CA LEU A 421 -19.05 -8.79 -14.43
C LEU A 421 -18.85 -7.56 -13.53
N ALA A 422 -18.23 -7.73 -12.36
CA ALA A 422 -17.83 -6.63 -11.50
C ALA A 422 -16.75 -5.75 -12.14
N ASP A 423 -15.71 -6.37 -12.72
CA ASP A 423 -14.63 -5.67 -13.43
C ASP A 423 -15.14 -4.91 -14.66
N LEU A 424 -16.17 -5.46 -15.32
CA LEU A 424 -16.89 -4.83 -16.44
C LEU A 424 -17.87 -3.74 -15.98
N GLY A 425 -18.23 -3.70 -14.70
CA GLY A 425 -19.18 -2.75 -14.13
C GLY A 425 -20.66 -3.05 -14.39
N SER A 426 -21.02 -4.29 -14.75
CA SER A 426 -22.41 -4.66 -15.05
C SER A 426 -23.22 -4.93 -13.77
N VAL A 427 -23.70 -3.86 -13.14
CA VAL A 427 -24.58 -3.94 -11.97
C VAL A 427 -25.87 -4.73 -12.23
N PRO A 428 -26.60 -4.57 -13.37
CA PRO A 428 -27.82 -5.33 -13.62
C PRO A 428 -27.57 -6.85 -13.64
N SER A 429 -26.48 -7.31 -14.24
CA SER A 429 -26.15 -8.73 -14.28
C SER A 429 -25.77 -9.29 -12.91
N LEU A 430 -25.11 -8.48 -12.07
CA LEU A 430 -24.80 -8.86 -10.68
C LEU A 430 -26.08 -8.97 -9.83
N ILE A 431 -27.07 -8.11 -10.09
CA ILE A 431 -28.38 -8.20 -9.41
C ILE A 431 -29.12 -9.46 -9.87
N GLU A 432 -29.11 -9.80 -11.16
CA GLU A 432 -29.67 -11.07 -11.67
C GLU A 432 -28.99 -12.28 -11.01
N ALA A 433 -27.67 -12.23 -10.83
CA ALA A 433 -26.89 -13.32 -10.24
C ALA A 433 -27.34 -13.67 -8.81
N LEU A 434 -27.87 -12.70 -8.04
CA LEU A 434 -28.40 -12.93 -6.69
C LEU A 434 -29.61 -13.88 -6.66
N GLY A 435 -30.27 -14.10 -7.80
CA GLY A 435 -31.36 -15.08 -7.95
C GLY A 435 -30.96 -16.51 -7.60
N GLN A 436 -29.72 -16.90 -7.93
CA GLN A 436 -29.22 -18.26 -7.75
C GLN A 436 -27.90 -18.31 -6.97
N ALA A 437 -27.42 -17.17 -6.48
CA ALA A 437 -26.13 -17.06 -5.81
C ALA A 437 -26.06 -17.94 -4.55
N GLN A 438 -24.96 -18.68 -4.44
CA GLN A 438 -24.57 -19.37 -3.21
C GLN A 438 -23.85 -18.40 -2.25
N ALA A 439 -23.56 -18.84 -1.03
CA ALA A 439 -22.97 -18.00 0.01
C ALA A 439 -21.67 -17.30 -0.42
N ASP A 440 -20.76 -18.01 -1.10
CA ASP A 440 -19.48 -17.44 -1.54
C ASP A 440 -19.65 -16.42 -2.69
N GLU A 441 -20.52 -16.73 -3.65
CA GLU A 441 -20.85 -15.84 -4.77
C GLU A 441 -21.54 -14.57 -4.26
N ALA A 442 -22.51 -14.73 -3.34
CA ALA A 442 -23.23 -13.63 -2.71
C ALA A 442 -22.27 -12.70 -1.95
N ARG A 443 -21.27 -13.24 -1.24
CA ARG A 443 -20.23 -12.43 -0.57
C ARG A 443 -19.43 -11.57 -1.56
N ILE A 444 -19.08 -12.11 -2.73
CA ILE A 444 -18.38 -11.34 -3.77
C ILE A 444 -19.30 -10.26 -4.35
N ILE A 445 -20.57 -10.60 -4.63
CA ILE A 445 -21.54 -9.62 -5.14
C ILE A 445 -21.74 -8.48 -4.13
N ARG A 446 -21.81 -8.78 -2.83
CA ARG A 446 -21.96 -7.79 -1.75
C ARG A 446 -20.86 -6.74 -1.79
N THR A 447 -19.58 -7.13 -1.89
CA THR A 447 -18.46 -6.17 -1.85
C THR A 447 -18.51 -5.21 -3.04
N VAL A 448 -18.92 -5.72 -4.21
CA VAL A 448 -19.06 -4.92 -5.43
C VAL A 448 -20.27 -3.99 -5.35
N LEU A 449 -21.44 -4.49 -4.96
CA LEU A 449 -22.65 -3.67 -4.86
C LEU A 449 -22.56 -2.62 -3.75
N GLY A 450 -21.90 -2.93 -2.64
CA GLY A 450 -21.67 -1.99 -1.55
C GLY A 450 -20.80 -0.79 -1.93
N THR A 451 -19.87 -0.97 -2.89
CA THR A 451 -19.02 0.11 -3.40
C THR A 451 -19.56 0.78 -4.67
N SER A 452 -20.62 0.21 -5.26
CA SER A 452 -21.21 0.71 -6.50
C SER A 452 -21.91 2.06 -6.33
N ARG A 453 -21.78 2.90 -7.35
CA ARG A 453 -22.43 4.22 -7.47
C ARG A 453 -23.52 4.24 -8.55
N ALA A 454 -23.98 3.08 -9.01
CA ALA A 454 -25.02 3.01 -10.04
C ALA A 454 -26.31 3.72 -9.59
N GLU A 455 -26.84 4.56 -10.45
CA GLU A 455 -28.14 5.21 -10.24
C GLU A 455 -29.27 4.17 -10.23
N GLY A 456 -30.27 4.38 -9.38
CA GLY A 456 -31.41 3.45 -9.25
C GLY A 456 -31.08 2.10 -8.59
N LEU A 457 -29.87 1.91 -8.06
CA LEU A 457 -29.45 0.66 -7.42
C LEU A 457 -30.41 0.19 -6.31
N THR A 458 -30.84 1.09 -5.43
CA THR A 458 -31.75 0.73 -4.31
C THR A 458 -33.10 0.22 -4.81
N ALA A 459 -33.69 0.86 -5.82
CA ALA A 459 -34.94 0.43 -6.44
C ALA A 459 -34.79 -0.92 -7.16
N ALA A 460 -33.69 -1.12 -7.88
CA ALA A 460 -33.39 -2.38 -8.55
C ALA A 460 -33.22 -3.53 -7.53
N LEU A 461 -32.52 -3.28 -6.42
CA LEU A 461 -32.34 -4.24 -5.34
C LEU A 461 -33.66 -4.56 -4.63
N GLY A 462 -34.50 -3.56 -4.34
CA GLY A 462 -35.83 -3.79 -3.77
C GLY A 462 -36.72 -4.66 -4.66
N THR A 463 -36.65 -4.45 -5.98
CA THR A 463 -37.38 -5.27 -6.98
C THR A 463 -36.83 -6.70 -7.08
N ALA A 464 -35.51 -6.87 -6.89
CA ALA A 464 -34.84 -8.17 -6.97
C ALA A 464 -34.98 -8.99 -5.67
N LEU A 465 -35.16 -8.34 -4.51
CA LEU A 465 -35.27 -8.98 -3.20
C LEU A 465 -36.20 -10.21 -3.16
N PRO A 466 -37.46 -10.15 -3.64
CA PRO A 466 -38.35 -11.32 -3.59
C PRO A 466 -37.93 -12.46 -4.53
N LYS A 467 -37.09 -12.18 -5.55
CA LYS A 467 -36.63 -13.16 -6.55
C LYS A 467 -35.25 -13.74 -6.22
N ALA A 468 -34.57 -13.21 -5.20
CA ALA A 468 -33.23 -13.62 -4.82
C ALA A 468 -33.22 -14.94 -4.03
N SER A 469 -32.11 -15.68 -4.08
CA SER A 469 -31.86 -16.82 -3.20
C SER A 469 -31.77 -16.38 -1.74
N PRO A 470 -31.89 -17.24 -0.72
CA PRO A 470 -31.75 -16.83 0.69
C PRO A 470 -30.43 -16.08 0.98
N ALA A 471 -29.33 -16.52 0.38
CA ALA A 471 -28.04 -15.82 0.46
C ALA A 471 -28.07 -14.47 -0.27
N GLY A 472 -28.71 -14.42 -1.44
CA GLY A 472 -28.89 -13.18 -2.20
C GLY A 472 -29.79 -12.17 -1.47
N GLN A 473 -30.87 -12.62 -0.84
CA GLN A 473 -31.76 -11.80 -0.01
C GLN A 473 -31.00 -11.15 1.14
N ALA A 474 -30.19 -11.91 1.86
CA ALA A 474 -29.36 -11.38 2.94
C ALA A 474 -28.43 -10.26 2.43
N VAL A 475 -27.77 -10.46 1.29
CA VAL A 475 -26.89 -9.44 0.68
C VAL A 475 -27.67 -8.19 0.27
N ILE A 476 -28.84 -8.35 -0.36
CA ILE A 476 -29.69 -7.22 -0.74
C ILE A 476 -30.08 -6.40 0.49
N LEU A 477 -30.54 -7.06 1.56
CA LEU A 477 -30.96 -6.42 2.80
C LEU A 477 -29.80 -5.67 3.47
N GLU A 478 -28.61 -6.28 3.51
CA GLU A 478 -27.41 -5.63 4.02
C GLU A 478 -27.03 -4.39 3.20
N VAL A 479 -27.03 -4.48 1.86
CA VAL A 479 -26.68 -3.33 1.00
C VAL A 479 -27.73 -2.21 1.12
N LEU A 480 -29.02 -2.54 1.19
CA LEU A 480 -30.07 -1.55 1.44
C LEU A 480 -29.92 -0.89 2.83
N GLY A 481 -29.54 -1.69 3.83
CA GLY A 481 -29.23 -1.23 5.19
C GLY A 481 -28.04 -0.28 5.24
N ASP A 482 -26.91 -0.67 4.63
CA ASP A 482 -25.67 0.13 4.58
C ASP A 482 -25.89 1.48 3.87
N ARG A 483 -26.83 1.51 2.91
CA ARG A 483 -27.21 2.73 2.17
C ARG A 483 -28.36 3.52 2.80
N ALA A 484 -28.93 3.05 3.92
CA ALA A 484 -30.10 3.63 4.58
C ALA A 484 -31.26 3.94 3.59
N ALA A 485 -31.57 2.98 2.72
CA ALA A 485 -32.54 3.13 1.61
C ALA A 485 -34.00 3.19 2.08
N ALA A 486 -34.42 4.33 2.64
CA ALA A 486 -35.76 4.56 3.21
C ALA A 486 -36.91 4.41 2.20
N ASP A 487 -36.63 4.53 0.91
CA ASP A 487 -37.54 4.27 -0.21
C ASP A 487 -37.89 2.78 -0.35
N GLN A 488 -37.07 1.88 0.19
CA GLN A 488 -37.25 0.43 0.11
C GLN A 488 -37.76 -0.20 1.42
N ALA A 489 -38.24 0.61 2.38
CA ALA A 489 -38.75 0.11 3.65
C ALA A 489 -39.83 -0.98 3.48
N ASP A 490 -40.74 -0.82 2.52
CA ASP A 490 -41.79 -1.80 2.24
C ASP A 490 -41.25 -3.18 1.85
N ALA A 491 -40.23 -3.20 0.99
CA ALA A 491 -39.58 -4.44 0.58
C ALA A 491 -38.85 -5.12 1.75
N VAL A 492 -38.18 -4.34 2.61
CA VAL A 492 -37.50 -4.86 3.80
C VAL A 492 -38.50 -5.42 4.82
N PHE A 493 -39.63 -4.74 5.04
CA PHE A 493 -40.69 -5.25 5.91
C PHE A 493 -41.32 -6.55 5.39
N ALA A 494 -41.47 -6.69 4.07
CA ALA A 494 -41.96 -7.93 3.48
C ALA A 494 -41.02 -9.12 3.78
N ALA A 495 -39.70 -8.88 3.82
CA ALA A 495 -38.70 -9.92 4.09
C ALA A 495 -38.75 -10.48 5.53
N LEU A 496 -39.31 -9.76 6.51
CA LEU A 496 -39.55 -10.29 7.86
C LEU A 496 -40.51 -11.49 7.87
N LYS A 497 -41.37 -11.59 6.86
CA LYS A 497 -42.33 -12.70 6.71
C LYS A 497 -41.72 -13.94 6.03
N SER A 498 -40.43 -13.90 5.67
CA SER A 498 -39.74 -15.04 5.06
C SER A 498 -39.68 -16.24 6.00
N GLY A 499 -39.71 -17.46 5.46
CA GLY A 499 -39.50 -18.69 6.24
C GLY A 499 -38.05 -18.90 6.69
N GLU A 500 -37.10 -18.19 6.08
CA GLU A 500 -35.66 -18.34 6.31
C GLU A 500 -35.17 -17.44 7.46
N THR A 501 -34.60 -18.04 8.50
CA THR A 501 -34.14 -17.33 9.71
C THR A 501 -33.05 -16.30 9.41
N GLY A 502 -32.12 -16.63 8.52
CA GLY A 502 -31.07 -15.72 8.07
C GLY A 502 -31.61 -14.46 7.39
N VAL A 503 -32.68 -14.61 6.60
CA VAL A 503 -33.33 -13.50 5.88
C VAL A 503 -34.09 -12.61 6.86
N LYS A 504 -34.82 -13.19 7.82
CA LYS A 504 -35.48 -12.41 8.88
C LYS A 504 -34.49 -11.57 9.69
N SER A 505 -33.36 -12.16 10.08
CA SER A 505 -32.32 -11.47 10.85
C SER A 505 -31.69 -10.33 10.06
N ALA A 506 -31.36 -10.55 8.79
CA ALA A 506 -30.85 -9.52 7.90
C ALA A 506 -31.87 -8.38 7.71
N ALA A 507 -33.15 -8.72 7.56
CA ALA A 507 -34.23 -7.74 7.41
C ALA A 507 -34.40 -6.89 8.67
N ALA A 508 -34.49 -7.53 9.84
CA ALA A 508 -34.61 -6.82 11.12
C ALA A 508 -33.43 -5.87 11.38
N LYS A 509 -32.22 -6.29 11.02
CA LYS A 509 -31.02 -5.43 11.11
C LYS A 509 -31.08 -4.26 10.12
N ALA A 510 -31.47 -4.51 8.87
CA ALA A 510 -31.58 -3.49 7.83
C ALA A 510 -32.63 -2.42 8.17
N LEU A 511 -33.76 -2.81 8.79
CA LEU A 511 -34.78 -1.86 9.27
C LEU A 511 -34.20 -0.84 10.25
N GLY A 512 -33.15 -1.18 10.99
CA GLY A 512 -32.51 -0.27 11.94
C GLY A 512 -31.85 0.96 11.33
N THR A 513 -31.57 0.92 10.03
CA THR A 513 -31.03 2.07 9.28
C THR A 513 -31.97 2.55 8.19
N VAL A 514 -32.79 1.68 7.59
CA VAL A 514 -33.76 2.00 6.54
C VAL A 514 -34.97 2.76 7.07
N CYS A 515 -35.50 2.40 8.24
CA CYS A 515 -36.71 3.04 8.76
C CYS A 515 -36.48 4.50 9.17
N VAL A 516 -37.54 5.29 9.01
CA VAL A 516 -37.65 6.67 9.48
C VAL A 516 -38.87 6.83 10.39
N GLN A 517 -39.10 8.03 10.92
CA GLN A 517 -40.18 8.29 11.90
C GLN A 517 -41.56 7.77 11.45
N LYS A 518 -41.88 7.86 10.15
CA LYS A 518 -43.15 7.40 9.59
C LYS A 518 -43.40 5.89 9.76
N ASP A 519 -42.33 5.10 9.92
CA ASP A 519 -42.38 3.64 9.95
C ASP A 519 -42.49 3.08 11.39
N VAL A 520 -42.44 3.96 12.41
CA VAL A 520 -42.54 3.59 13.82
C VAL A 520 -43.76 2.71 14.15
N PRO A 521 -44.99 3.01 13.67
CA PRO A 521 -46.15 2.15 13.94
C PRO A 521 -45.98 0.73 13.39
N ARG A 522 -45.35 0.58 12.22
CA ARG A 522 -45.10 -0.73 11.60
C ARG A 522 -44.03 -1.52 12.34
N LEU A 523 -43.00 -0.84 12.85
CA LEU A 523 -41.98 -1.48 13.70
C LEU A 523 -42.58 -1.98 15.02
N VAL A 524 -43.49 -1.21 15.61
CA VAL A 524 -44.24 -1.62 16.79
C VAL A 524 -45.06 -2.87 16.51
N GLU A 525 -45.84 -2.89 15.43
CA GLU A 525 -46.64 -4.06 15.05
C GLU A 525 -45.76 -5.30 14.80
N ALA A 526 -44.65 -5.14 14.09
CA ALA A 526 -43.70 -6.23 13.84
C ALA A 526 -43.08 -6.77 15.15
N LEU A 527 -42.71 -5.89 16.08
CA LEU A 527 -42.14 -6.28 17.37
C LEU A 527 -43.16 -7.00 18.26
N LEU A 528 -44.42 -6.58 18.25
CA LEU A 528 -45.50 -7.23 19.01
C LEU A 528 -45.85 -8.63 18.49
N ALA A 529 -45.63 -8.88 17.19
CA ALA A 529 -45.90 -10.17 16.56
C ALA A 529 -44.74 -11.17 16.67
N GLU A 530 -43.55 -10.72 17.08
CA GLU A 530 -42.33 -11.53 17.10
C GLU A 530 -42.10 -12.16 18.48
N THR A 531 -41.58 -13.40 18.47
CA THR A 531 -41.30 -14.16 19.70
C THR A 531 -39.83 -14.52 19.85
N ASP A 532 -39.06 -14.52 18.75
CA ASP A 532 -37.62 -14.78 18.82
C ASP A 532 -36.88 -13.62 19.53
N PRO A 533 -36.14 -13.89 20.63
CA PRO A 533 -35.38 -12.86 21.34
C PRO A 533 -34.39 -12.10 20.47
N ALA A 534 -33.74 -12.75 19.49
CA ALA A 534 -32.75 -12.09 18.65
C ALA A 534 -33.41 -11.09 17.68
N LEU A 535 -34.53 -11.46 17.09
CA LEU A 535 -35.32 -10.59 16.21
C LEU A 535 -35.99 -9.46 16.99
N CYS A 536 -36.55 -9.75 18.17
CA CYS A 536 -37.07 -8.72 19.08
C CYS A 536 -36.01 -7.64 19.37
N ASN A 537 -34.77 -8.05 19.67
CA ASN A 537 -33.69 -7.11 19.92
C ASN A 537 -33.36 -6.24 18.71
N ALA A 538 -33.22 -6.85 17.53
CA ALA A 538 -32.95 -6.11 16.30
C ALA A 538 -34.07 -5.10 15.98
N LEU A 539 -35.33 -5.51 16.10
CA LEU A 539 -36.50 -4.66 15.90
C LEU A 539 -36.61 -3.55 16.96
N GLY A 540 -36.32 -3.82 18.23
CA GLY A 540 -36.30 -2.82 19.29
C GLY A 540 -35.22 -1.75 19.07
N ARG A 541 -34.04 -2.15 18.59
CA ARG A 541 -33.00 -1.20 18.16
C ARG A 541 -33.44 -0.39 16.95
N ALA A 542 -34.11 -1.02 15.99
CA ALA A 542 -34.65 -0.33 14.83
C ALA A 542 -35.71 0.71 15.20
N LEU A 543 -36.61 0.35 16.13
CA LEU A 543 -37.64 1.23 16.67
C LEU A 543 -37.02 2.48 17.32
N ALA A 544 -36.01 2.29 18.18
CA ALA A 544 -35.31 3.39 18.83
C ALA A 544 -34.62 4.32 17.82
N ASN A 545 -33.97 3.76 16.81
CA ASN A 545 -33.29 4.54 15.78
C ASN A 545 -34.27 5.33 14.91
N ALA A 546 -35.35 4.68 14.46
CA ALA A 546 -36.39 5.32 13.65
C ALA A 546 -37.06 6.47 14.42
N ALA A 547 -37.41 6.23 15.69
CA ALA A 547 -38.04 7.21 16.58
C ALA A 547 -37.17 8.44 16.86
N ARG A 548 -35.84 8.30 16.79
CA ARG A 548 -34.88 9.40 17.00
C ARG A 548 -34.59 10.21 15.73
N LYS A 549 -34.95 9.71 14.54
CA LYS A 549 -34.74 10.39 13.25
C LYS A 549 -35.87 11.40 12.98
N GLY A 550 -36.04 12.37 13.87
CA GLY A 550 -37.09 13.39 13.79
C GLY A 550 -37.48 13.89 15.18
N ALA A 551 -38.64 14.55 15.28
CA ALA A 551 -39.27 14.82 16.58
C ALA A 551 -39.88 13.51 17.12
N PRO A 552 -39.37 12.96 18.24
CA PRO A 552 -39.83 11.67 18.73
C PRO A 552 -41.28 11.75 19.23
N ASP A 553 -42.22 11.14 18.50
CA ASP A 553 -43.55 10.83 19.02
C ASP A 553 -43.51 9.50 19.78
N VAL A 554 -43.51 9.61 21.10
CA VAL A 554 -43.37 8.49 22.03
C VAL A 554 -44.70 7.78 22.30
N LYS A 555 -45.84 8.44 22.01
CA LYS A 555 -47.17 7.93 22.36
C LYS A 555 -47.49 6.56 21.75
N PRO A 556 -47.21 6.29 20.46
CA PRO A 556 -47.46 4.97 19.88
C PRO A 556 -46.63 3.86 20.55
N ILE A 557 -45.41 4.18 20.96
CA ILE A 557 -44.48 3.24 21.59
C ILE A 557 -44.91 2.94 23.02
N VAL A 558 -45.37 3.94 23.76
CA VAL A 558 -45.93 3.76 25.12
C VAL A 558 -47.24 2.95 25.07
N ALA A 559 -48.11 3.22 24.09
CA ALA A 559 -49.31 2.42 23.90
C ALA A 559 -48.98 0.95 23.56
N ALA A 560 -47.90 0.70 22.83
CA ALA A 560 -47.41 -0.63 22.54
C ALA A 560 -46.86 -1.35 23.76
N LEU A 561 -46.16 -0.65 24.67
CA LEU A 561 -45.65 -1.22 25.90
C LEU A 561 -46.75 -1.90 26.72
N ALA A 562 -47.94 -1.29 26.79
CA ALA A 562 -49.09 -1.84 27.49
C ALA A 562 -49.60 -3.16 26.88
N LYS A 563 -49.46 -3.34 25.57
CA LYS A 563 -49.91 -4.53 24.82
C LYS A 563 -48.83 -5.62 24.74
N ALA A 564 -47.58 -5.28 24.96
CA ALA A 564 -46.44 -6.18 24.80
C ALA A 564 -46.26 -7.10 26.01
N SER A 565 -45.80 -8.33 25.73
CA SER A 565 -45.43 -9.34 26.72
C SER A 565 -44.06 -9.95 26.40
N GLY A 566 -43.37 -10.53 27.40
CA GLY A 566 -42.11 -11.24 27.21
C GLY A 566 -41.00 -10.37 26.58
N GLY A 567 -40.25 -10.93 25.64
CA GLY A 567 -39.10 -10.28 24.99
C GLY A 567 -39.45 -8.96 24.28
N ALA A 568 -40.60 -8.89 23.61
CA ALA A 568 -41.07 -7.67 22.96
C ALA A 568 -41.23 -6.50 23.95
N ARG A 569 -41.72 -6.77 25.16
CA ARG A 569 -41.88 -5.74 26.19
C ARG A 569 -40.52 -5.21 26.67
N LEU A 570 -39.55 -6.09 26.92
CA LEU A 570 -38.18 -5.72 27.33
C LEU A 570 -37.49 -4.83 26.29
N GLU A 571 -37.70 -5.13 25.01
CA GLU A 571 -37.10 -4.36 23.92
C GLU A 571 -37.80 -3.02 23.68
N ILE A 572 -39.12 -2.91 23.93
CA ILE A 572 -39.81 -1.62 23.97
C ILE A 572 -39.31 -0.76 25.14
N GLN A 573 -39.12 -1.33 26.34
CA GLN A 573 -38.52 -0.61 27.47
C GLN A 573 -37.13 -0.08 27.10
N SER A 574 -36.30 -0.93 26.49
CA SER A 574 -34.95 -0.56 26.04
C SER A 574 -34.98 0.50 24.93
N ALA A 575 -35.97 0.46 24.05
CA ALA A 575 -36.16 1.48 23.01
C ALA A 575 -36.56 2.82 23.62
N LEU A 576 -37.53 2.83 24.55
CA LEU A 576 -37.96 4.01 25.29
C LEU A 576 -36.81 4.64 26.08
N ALA A 577 -35.95 3.82 26.71
CA ALA A 577 -34.76 4.30 27.40
C ALA A 577 -33.78 5.03 26.48
N ARG A 578 -33.60 4.56 25.25
CA ARG A 578 -32.73 5.22 24.25
C ARG A 578 -33.34 6.49 23.66
N ILE A 579 -34.67 6.55 23.58
CA ILE A 579 -35.41 7.73 23.11
C ILE A 579 -35.38 8.83 24.18
N GLY A 580 -35.66 8.47 25.43
CA GLY A 580 -35.74 9.40 26.57
C GLY A 580 -37.09 10.13 26.67
N GLY A 581 -37.19 11.06 27.63
CA GLY A 581 -38.35 11.92 27.82
C GLY A 581 -39.30 11.52 28.96
N PRO A 582 -40.06 12.49 29.51
CA PRO A 582 -40.84 12.30 30.73
C PRO A 582 -42.02 11.32 30.57
N GLU A 583 -42.67 11.29 29.40
CA GLU A 583 -43.76 10.35 29.12
C GLU A 583 -43.25 8.90 29.04
N ALA A 584 -42.12 8.68 28.35
CA ALA A 584 -41.44 7.39 28.30
C ALA A 584 -41.01 6.94 29.70
N LEU A 585 -40.44 7.85 30.49
CA LEU A 585 -39.94 7.57 31.84
C LEU A 585 -41.08 7.10 32.74
N LYS A 586 -42.22 7.79 32.70
CA LYS A 586 -43.40 7.42 33.48
C LYS A 586 -43.88 6.01 33.12
N ALA A 587 -43.90 5.67 31.83
CA ALA A 587 -44.34 4.36 31.36
C ALA A 587 -43.40 3.23 31.81
N VAL A 588 -42.08 3.40 31.65
CA VAL A 588 -41.09 2.37 32.06
C VAL A 588 -41.01 2.24 33.58
N THR A 589 -41.19 3.34 34.33
CA THR A 589 -41.22 3.31 35.80
C THR A 589 -42.40 2.49 36.33
N ALA A 590 -43.54 2.48 35.63
CA ALA A 590 -44.70 1.67 36.01
C ALA A 590 -44.41 0.16 35.95
N ASP A 591 -43.53 -0.28 35.05
CA ASP A 591 -43.17 -1.69 34.89
C ASP A 591 -42.26 -2.23 36.01
N LEU A 592 -41.67 -1.38 36.86
CA LEU A 592 -40.90 -1.81 38.03
C LEU A 592 -41.72 -2.63 39.02
N GLY A 593 -43.03 -2.37 39.09
CA GLY A 593 -43.99 -3.10 39.93
C GLY A 593 -44.75 -4.19 39.18
N ALA A 594 -44.31 -4.60 37.99
CA ALA A 594 -44.97 -5.64 37.22
C ALA A 594 -44.98 -6.98 37.98
N GLN A 595 -46.05 -7.76 37.82
CA GLN A 595 -46.15 -9.10 38.44
C GLN A 595 -45.06 -10.06 37.93
N ASP A 596 -44.61 -9.88 36.69
CA ASP A 596 -43.51 -10.63 36.11
C ASP A 596 -42.16 -10.01 36.50
N ALA A 597 -41.36 -10.76 37.25
CA ALA A 597 -40.04 -10.34 37.73
C ALA A 597 -39.07 -10.01 36.58
N ALA A 598 -39.18 -10.68 35.42
CA ALA A 598 -38.33 -10.42 34.26
C ALA A 598 -38.62 -9.03 33.65
N ILE A 599 -39.90 -8.64 33.60
CA ILE A 599 -40.35 -7.33 33.13
C ILE A 599 -39.88 -6.23 34.09
N GLY A 600 -39.95 -6.47 35.40
CA GLY A 600 -39.45 -5.55 36.43
C GLY A 600 -37.93 -5.37 36.38
N GLU A 601 -37.17 -6.45 36.23
CA GLU A 601 -35.71 -6.37 36.06
C GLU A 601 -35.34 -5.68 34.73
N GLY A 602 -36.11 -5.94 33.67
CA GLY A 602 -36.00 -5.24 32.39
C GLY A 602 -36.18 -3.73 32.51
N ALA A 603 -37.23 -3.30 33.21
CA ALA A 603 -37.51 -1.89 33.47
C ALA A 603 -36.36 -1.23 34.26
N LEU A 604 -35.84 -1.92 35.29
CA LEU A 604 -34.67 -1.44 36.04
C LEU A 604 -33.45 -1.25 35.12
N ARG A 605 -33.15 -2.24 34.26
CA ARG A 605 -32.03 -2.13 33.30
C ARG A 605 -32.23 -0.98 32.31
N ALA A 606 -33.44 -0.84 31.77
CA ALA A 606 -33.80 0.24 30.86
C ALA A 606 -33.62 1.62 31.52
N LEU A 607 -34.07 1.79 32.76
CA LEU A 607 -33.83 3.03 33.53
C LEU A 607 -32.34 3.29 33.78
N CYS A 608 -31.53 2.25 33.98
CA CYS A 608 -30.08 2.42 34.13
C CYS A 608 -29.40 2.85 32.81
N GLU A 609 -30.00 2.53 31.67
CA GLU A 609 -29.51 2.93 30.35
C GLU A 609 -30.16 4.21 29.80
N TRP A 610 -30.99 4.87 30.60
CA TRP A 610 -31.81 6.00 30.18
C TRP A 610 -31.00 7.13 29.57
N ASN A 611 -31.51 7.65 28.46
CA ASN A 611 -30.94 8.78 27.75
C ASN A 611 -31.59 10.09 28.23
N GLY A 612 -31.19 10.54 29.42
CA GLY A 612 -31.66 11.80 30.02
C GLY A 612 -31.52 11.84 31.54
N ALA A 613 -31.27 13.02 32.11
CA ALA A 613 -31.08 13.18 33.56
C ALA A 613 -32.40 13.09 34.35
N GLU A 614 -33.56 13.14 33.68
CA GLU A 614 -34.88 13.01 34.30
C GLU A 614 -35.08 11.66 35.01
N ALA A 615 -34.28 10.63 34.67
CA ALA A 615 -34.31 9.34 35.34
C ALA A 615 -33.61 9.35 36.72
N ALA A 616 -32.77 10.35 37.02
CA ALA A 616 -31.97 10.38 38.24
C ALA A 616 -32.80 10.33 39.54
N PRO A 617 -33.91 11.09 39.71
CA PRO A 617 -34.75 11.00 40.90
C PRO A 617 -35.36 9.61 41.11
N VAL A 618 -35.78 8.95 40.02
CA VAL A 618 -36.39 7.61 40.07
C VAL A 618 -35.33 6.58 40.48
N LEU A 619 -34.13 6.64 39.88
CA LEU A 619 -33.02 5.74 40.21
C LEU A 619 -32.51 5.95 41.65
N LEU A 620 -32.50 7.19 42.13
CA LEU A 620 -32.13 7.51 43.52
C LEU A 620 -33.14 6.95 44.51
N LYS A 621 -34.44 7.01 44.19
CA LYS A 621 -35.48 6.38 45.01
C LYS A 621 -35.28 4.87 45.07
N LEU A 622 -35.04 4.23 43.92
CA LEU A 622 -34.77 2.79 43.85
C LEU A 622 -33.52 2.39 44.63
N LEU A 623 -32.47 3.21 44.58
CA LEU A 623 -31.25 2.98 45.35
C LEU A 623 -31.53 2.93 46.87
N LYS A 624 -32.43 3.77 47.38
CA LYS A 624 -32.82 3.82 48.80
C LYS A 624 -33.71 2.65 49.21
N GLU A 625 -34.56 2.16 48.31
CA GLU A 625 -35.56 1.12 48.57
C GLU A 625 -35.06 -0.30 48.22
N ALA A 626 -33.89 -0.42 47.59
CA ALA A 626 -33.32 -1.69 47.14
C ALA A 626 -33.06 -2.66 48.30
N LYS A 627 -33.72 -3.82 48.27
CA LYS A 627 -33.52 -4.92 49.23
C LYS A 627 -32.38 -5.85 48.84
N GLU A 628 -32.10 -5.94 47.54
CA GLU A 628 -31.06 -6.81 46.99
C GLU A 628 -29.81 -6.04 46.59
N ARG A 629 -28.64 -6.60 46.88
CA ARG A 629 -27.33 -6.01 46.55
C ARG A 629 -27.17 -5.74 45.04
N LYS A 630 -27.65 -6.67 44.20
CA LYS A 630 -27.58 -6.56 42.73
C LYS A 630 -28.36 -5.33 42.22
N GLN A 631 -29.56 -5.11 42.76
CA GLN A 631 -30.41 -3.97 42.40
C GLN A 631 -29.78 -2.64 42.86
N GLN A 632 -29.22 -2.62 44.08
CA GLN A 632 -28.54 -1.45 44.63
C GLN A 632 -27.36 -1.01 43.74
N VAL A 633 -26.52 -1.96 43.30
CA VAL A 633 -25.36 -1.67 42.42
C VAL A 633 -25.80 -1.19 41.03
N LEU A 634 -26.84 -1.80 40.45
CA LEU A 634 -27.37 -1.37 39.14
C LEU A 634 -27.98 0.02 39.21
N ALA A 635 -28.84 0.29 40.20
CA ALA A 635 -29.47 1.59 40.41
C ALA A 635 -28.42 2.69 40.64
N LEU A 636 -27.38 2.41 41.43
CA LEU A 636 -26.27 3.32 41.64
C LEU A 636 -25.55 3.65 40.32
N ARG A 637 -25.18 2.62 39.54
CA ARG A 637 -24.48 2.83 38.26
C ARG A 637 -25.33 3.64 37.29
N GLY A 638 -26.61 3.30 37.17
CA GLY A 638 -27.56 4.04 36.33
C GLY A 638 -27.70 5.50 36.76
N PHE A 639 -27.84 5.73 38.06
CA PHE A 639 -27.97 7.07 38.64
C PHE A 639 -26.72 7.94 38.36
N LEU A 640 -25.53 7.40 38.59
CA LEU A 640 -24.28 8.12 38.33
C LEU A 640 -24.10 8.43 36.83
N ARG A 641 -24.51 7.52 35.94
CA ARG A 641 -24.54 7.76 34.50
C ARG A 641 -25.49 8.91 34.15
N ALA A 642 -26.70 8.92 34.70
CA ALA A 642 -27.71 9.94 34.43
C ALA A 642 -27.23 11.35 34.83
N ILE A 643 -26.50 11.46 35.96
CA ILE A 643 -25.91 12.72 36.42
C ILE A 643 -24.72 13.17 35.54
N GLY A 644 -23.98 12.21 34.97
CA GLY A 644 -22.80 12.50 34.14
C GLY A 644 -23.07 12.86 32.68
N LEU A 645 -24.33 12.94 32.23
CA LEU A 645 -24.66 13.24 30.84
C LEU A 645 -24.38 14.72 30.48
N PRO A 646 -23.75 15.03 29.32
CA PRO A 646 -23.22 16.38 29.03
C PRO A 646 -24.22 17.52 28.79
N GLU A 647 -25.54 17.32 28.82
CA GLU A 647 -26.51 18.37 28.42
C GLU A 647 -27.75 18.42 29.33
N GLY A 648 -27.97 19.58 29.98
CA GLY A 648 -29.30 20.22 29.96
C GLY A 648 -30.23 20.24 31.19
N SER A 649 -30.11 19.44 32.27
CA SER A 649 -31.25 19.40 33.24
C SER A 649 -30.96 19.21 34.73
N THR A 650 -29.72 19.13 35.19
CA THR A 650 -29.44 19.13 36.64
C THR A 650 -28.47 20.25 36.99
N GLY A 651 -28.94 21.29 37.67
CA GLY A 651 -28.07 22.32 38.22
C GLY A 651 -27.00 21.68 39.12
N LYS A 652 -25.77 22.19 39.10
CA LYS A 652 -24.65 21.63 39.88
C LYS A 652 -25.01 21.44 41.36
N GLU A 653 -25.78 22.36 41.92
CA GLU A 653 -26.31 22.28 43.28
C GLU A 653 -27.26 21.09 43.48
N GLN A 654 -28.21 20.88 42.57
CA GLN A 654 -29.13 19.75 42.61
C GLN A 654 -28.39 18.40 42.45
N ALA A 655 -27.36 18.37 41.62
CA ALA A 655 -26.51 17.20 41.45
C ALA A 655 -25.76 16.86 42.75
N VAL A 656 -25.25 17.88 43.46
CA VAL A 656 -24.61 17.68 44.77
C VAL A 656 -25.59 17.14 45.81
N GLU A 657 -26.82 17.69 45.88
CA GLU A 657 -27.82 17.19 46.83
C GLU A 657 -28.24 15.75 46.52
N TRP A 658 -28.42 15.39 45.24
CA TRP A 658 -28.69 13.99 44.88
C TRP A 658 -27.51 13.06 45.20
N LEU A 659 -26.27 13.46 44.94
CA LEU A 659 -25.08 12.67 45.29
C LEU A 659 -24.91 12.50 46.80
N LYS A 660 -25.25 13.53 47.58
CA LYS A 660 -25.29 13.47 49.06
C LYS A 660 -26.34 12.48 49.55
N GLU A 661 -27.52 12.46 48.95
CA GLU A 661 -28.55 11.47 49.25
C GLU A 661 -28.11 10.05 48.86
N ALA A 662 -27.45 9.88 47.71
CA ALA A 662 -26.91 8.59 47.28
C ALA A 662 -25.83 8.08 48.24
N LEU A 663 -24.93 8.96 48.69
CA LEU A 663 -23.88 8.64 49.64
C LEU A 663 -24.43 8.14 50.99
N ARG A 664 -25.59 8.68 51.42
CA ARG A 664 -26.30 8.22 52.64
C ARG A 664 -27.01 6.89 52.45
N ALA A 665 -27.48 6.60 51.24
CA ALA A 665 -28.20 5.36 50.92
C ALA A 665 -27.28 4.13 50.83
N VAL A 666 -25.99 4.36 50.55
CA VAL A 666 -25.01 3.30 50.30
C VAL A 666 -24.16 3.02 51.55
N GLN A 667 -24.01 1.73 51.90
CA GLN A 667 -23.20 1.30 53.04
C GLN A 667 -21.82 0.76 52.65
N ALA A 668 -21.71 0.07 51.51
CA ALA A 668 -20.48 -0.57 51.07
C ALA A 668 -19.39 0.45 50.66
N PRO A 669 -18.13 0.27 51.08
CA PRO A 669 -17.04 1.17 50.72
C PRO A 669 -16.86 1.35 49.21
N GLU A 670 -16.99 0.29 48.41
CA GLU A 670 -16.78 0.32 46.95
C GLU A 670 -17.77 1.21 46.22
N ASP A 671 -19.01 1.26 46.70
CA ASP A 671 -20.07 2.08 46.11
C ASP A 671 -19.93 3.54 46.56
N LYS A 672 -19.52 3.78 47.82
CA LYS A 672 -19.18 5.13 48.29
C LYS A 672 -18.04 5.73 47.47
N ARG A 673 -17.04 4.94 47.07
CA ARG A 673 -15.98 5.37 46.14
C ARG A 673 -16.52 5.78 44.77
N GLN A 674 -17.49 5.05 44.21
CA GLN A 674 -18.12 5.42 42.94
C GLN A 674 -18.86 6.76 43.03
N VAL A 675 -19.60 6.99 44.12
CA VAL A 675 -20.27 8.27 44.38
C VAL A 675 -19.25 9.41 44.53
N LEU A 676 -18.16 9.19 45.27
CA LEU A 676 -17.06 10.17 45.42
C LEU A 676 -16.38 10.47 44.08
N GLY A 677 -16.18 9.47 43.23
CA GLY A 677 -15.64 9.64 41.88
C GLY A 677 -16.54 10.52 41.00
N ALA A 678 -17.85 10.36 41.09
CA ALA A 678 -18.82 11.21 40.39
C ALA A 678 -18.91 12.62 40.98
N LEU A 679 -18.88 12.75 42.31
CA LEU A 679 -18.78 14.03 43.02
C LEU A 679 -17.54 14.81 42.58
N GLY A 680 -16.43 14.10 42.34
CA GLY A 680 -15.19 14.60 41.76
C GLY A 680 -15.36 15.35 40.42
N GLY A 681 -16.41 15.06 39.66
CA GLY A 681 -16.73 15.71 38.38
C GLY A 681 -17.64 16.95 38.52
N VAL A 682 -18.18 17.22 39.72
CA VAL A 682 -19.10 18.33 39.96
C VAL A 682 -18.35 19.49 40.60
N ALA A 683 -17.96 20.45 39.76
CA ALA A 683 -17.26 21.66 40.17
C ALA A 683 -18.20 22.63 40.95
N HIS A 684 -18.39 22.38 42.26
CA HIS A 684 -19.22 23.18 43.18
C HIS A 684 -18.67 23.18 44.63
N PRO A 685 -18.74 24.29 45.40
CA PRO A 685 -18.18 24.35 46.77
C PRO A 685 -18.76 23.30 47.72
N SER A 686 -20.09 23.09 47.69
CA SER A 686 -20.75 22.07 48.51
C SER A 686 -20.29 20.64 48.19
N ALA A 687 -19.84 20.39 46.95
CA ALA A 687 -19.27 19.10 46.58
C ALA A 687 -17.92 18.87 47.27
N ALA A 688 -17.07 19.90 47.33
CA ALA A 688 -15.77 19.84 47.99
C ALA A 688 -15.93 19.62 49.51
N THR A 689 -16.87 20.33 50.14
CA THR A 689 -17.19 20.14 51.56
C THR A 689 -17.70 18.72 51.84
N LEU A 690 -18.59 18.21 50.99
CA LEU A 690 -19.13 16.85 51.14
C LEU A 690 -18.05 15.79 51.00
N ALA A 691 -17.16 15.91 49.99
CA ALA A 691 -16.03 15.00 49.82
C ALA A 691 -15.05 15.07 51.00
N ALA A 692 -14.77 16.26 51.54
CA ALA A 692 -13.91 16.44 52.71
C ALA A 692 -14.52 15.84 54.00
N GLY A 693 -15.84 15.69 54.07
CA GLY A 693 -16.52 14.97 55.16
C GLY A 693 -16.24 13.46 55.17
N CYS A 694 -15.82 12.88 54.04
CA CYS A 694 -15.49 11.45 53.93
C CYS A 694 -14.02 11.12 54.24
N LEU A 695 -13.18 12.12 54.51
CA LEU A 695 -11.76 11.94 54.80
C LEU A 695 -11.49 11.23 56.13
N ASP A 696 -12.47 11.25 57.04
CA ASP A 696 -12.38 10.65 58.37
C ASP A 696 -12.63 9.12 58.34
N ASP A 697 -13.14 8.60 57.21
CA ASP A 697 -13.30 7.16 56.97
C ASP A 697 -12.03 6.56 56.36
N ALA A 698 -11.36 5.67 57.11
CA ALA A 698 -10.11 5.04 56.71
C ALA A 698 -10.19 4.29 55.36
N ALA A 699 -11.36 3.77 54.98
CA ALA A 699 -11.55 3.02 53.74
C ALA A 699 -11.75 3.91 52.49
N LEU A 700 -12.08 5.19 52.68
CA LEU A 700 -12.44 6.15 51.62
C LEU A 700 -11.48 7.34 51.53
N LYS A 701 -10.58 7.47 52.51
CA LYS A 701 -9.68 8.60 52.71
C LYS A 701 -8.94 9.07 51.45
N GLU A 702 -8.33 8.15 50.70
CA GLU A 702 -7.56 8.48 49.49
C GLU A 702 -8.47 8.87 48.31
N ASP A 703 -9.61 8.18 48.13
CA ASP A 703 -10.61 8.49 47.10
C ASP A 703 -11.29 9.84 47.34
N ALA A 704 -11.63 10.13 48.60
CA ALA A 704 -12.23 11.39 49.05
C ALA A 704 -11.27 12.56 48.81
N ALA A 705 -9.99 12.40 49.12
CA ALA A 705 -8.99 13.42 48.85
C ALA A 705 -8.82 13.66 47.34
N SER A 706 -8.72 12.59 46.54
CA SER A 706 -8.67 12.67 45.08
C SER A 706 -9.90 13.39 44.50
N ALA A 707 -11.09 13.09 45.02
CA ALA A 707 -12.32 13.78 44.64
C ALA A 707 -12.30 15.27 44.98
N VAL A 708 -11.85 15.66 46.18
CA VAL A 708 -11.66 17.08 46.56
C VAL A 708 -10.74 17.78 45.56
N LEU A 709 -9.58 17.22 45.25
CA LEU A 709 -8.64 17.85 44.30
C LEU A 709 -9.24 17.99 42.90
N ARG A 710 -9.99 16.99 42.41
CA ARG A 710 -10.68 17.04 41.11
C ARG A 710 -11.80 18.09 41.07
N ILE A 711 -12.52 18.29 42.17
CA ILE A 711 -13.56 19.33 42.29
C ILE A 711 -12.92 20.71 42.25
N VAL A 712 -11.81 20.89 42.98
CA VAL A 712 -11.13 22.19 43.11
C VAL A 712 -10.37 22.54 41.84
N ALA A 713 -9.79 21.56 41.16
CA ALA A 713 -9.01 21.72 39.94
C ALA A 713 -9.44 20.72 38.85
N PRO A 714 -10.60 20.93 38.19
CA PRO A 714 -11.15 20.00 37.21
C PRO A 714 -10.36 19.91 35.90
N SER A 715 -9.52 20.91 35.57
CA SER A 715 -8.62 20.89 34.41
C SER A 715 -7.30 21.63 34.70
N PRO A 716 -6.14 21.18 34.14
CA PRO A 716 -4.86 21.89 34.25
C PRO A 716 -4.85 23.29 33.63
N SER A 717 -5.82 23.60 32.76
CA SER A 717 -5.89 24.83 31.95
C SER A 717 -6.75 25.95 32.54
N GLU A 718 -7.60 25.67 33.54
CA GLU A 718 -8.42 26.69 34.18
C GLU A 718 -7.59 27.44 35.24
N ALA A 719 -7.35 28.74 35.01
CA ALA A 719 -6.31 29.51 35.70
C ALA A 719 -6.46 29.66 37.22
N LYS A 720 -7.63 29.36 37.81
CA LYS A 720 -7.86 29.46 39.27
C LYS A 720 -8.66 28.31 39.91
N GLY A 721 -9.26 27.41 39.13
CA GLY A 721 -10.17 26.39 39.69
C GLY A 721 -11.33 26.98 40.50
N LEU A 722 -11.90 26.21 41.42
CA LEU A 722 -12.93 26.69 42.36
C LEU A 722 -12.32 27.49 43.52
N THR A 723 -12.90 28.66 43.80
CA THR A 723 -12.40 29.58 44.84
C THR A 723 -13.42 29.77 45.97
N GLY A 724 -12.97 29.81 47.23
CA GLY A 724 -13.78 30.15 48.39
C GLY A 724 -13.23 29.56 49.70
N PRO A 725 -13.61 30.10 50.86
CA PRO A 725 -13.09 29.65 52.16
C PRO A 725 -13.38 28.16 52.42
N ALA A 726 -14.60 27.70 52.12
CA ALA A 726 -14.99 26.30 52.25
C ALA A 726 -14.19 25.34 51.35
N VAL A 727 -13.70 25.83 50.21
CA VAL A 727 -12.88 25.06 49.26
C VAL A 727 -11.44 24.92 49.77
N VAL A 728 -10.90 26.01 50.31
CA VAL A 728 -9.57 26.03 50.94
C VAL A 728 -9.53 25.11 52.14
N ASP A 729 -10.55 25.16 53.00
CA ASP A 729 -10.65 24.32 54.18
C ASP A 729 -10.76 22.83 53.82
N ALA A 730 -11.57 22.50 52.80
CA ALA A 730 -11.67 21.15 52.27
C ALA A 730 -10.33 20.63 51.73
N LEU A 731 -9.59 21.46 50.98
CA LEU A 731 -8.28 21.09 50.41
C LEU A 731 -7.20 20.93 51.49
N LYS A 732 -7.17 21.82 52.50
CA LYS A 732 -6.29 21.69 53.68
C LYS A 732 -6.58 20.42 54.46
N LYS A 733 -7.85 20.09 54.69
CA LYS A 733 -8.25 18.84 55.36
C LYS A 733 -7.79 17.61 54.57
N ALA A 734 -7.92 17.61 53.23
CA ALA A 734 -7.45 16.52 52.37
C ALA A 734 -5.92 16.36 52.39
N LEU A 735 -5.18 17.46 52.43
CA LEU A 735 -3.71 17.47 52.49
C LEU A 735 -3.19 16.94 53.84
N ALA A 736 -3.87 17.27 54.94
CA ALA A 736 -3.55 16.74 56.27
C ALA A 736 -3.88 15.25 56.40
N ALA A 737 -4.92 14.79 55.70
CA ALA A 737 -5.35 13.39 55.74
C ALA A 737 -4.38 12.47 54.98
N THR A 738 -4.07 12.73 53.71
CA THR A 738 -3.40 11.75 52.84
C THR A 738 -1.89 11.68 53.00
N GLY A 739 -1.32 10.49 52.78
CA GLY A 739 0.13 10.27 52.74
C GLY A 739 0.73 10.29 51.32
N ASN A 740 -0.10 10.40 50.29
CA ASN A 740 0.30 10.27 48.90
C ASN A 740 1.15 11.48 48.43
N PRO A 741 2.42 11.28 48.02
CA PRO A 741 3.33 12.37 47.66
C PRO A 741 2.88 13.14 46.41
N ASP A 742 2.30 12.46 45.42
CA ASP A 742 1.82 13.09 44.18
C ASP A 742 0.58 13.95 44.43
N PHE A 743 -0.30 13.50 45.32
CA PHE A 743 -1.46 14.26 45.75
C PHE A 743 -1.03 15.54 46.47
N ARG A 744 -0.13 15.41 47.47
CA ARG A 744 0.36 16.55 48.27
C ARG A 744 1.00 17.63 47.41
N LYS A 745 1.81 17.24 46.43
CA LYS A 745 2.41 18.18 45.48
C LYS A 745 1.34 18.96 44.72
N LYS A 746 0.37 18.28 44.11
CA LYS A 746 -0.70 18.91 43.33
C LYS A 746 -1.63 19.77 44.21
N ALA A 747 -1.97 19.31 45.41
CA ALA A 747 -2.83 20.05 46.34
C ALA A 747 -2.13 21.32 46.86
N GLN A 748 -0.81 21.26 47.15
CA GLN A 748 -0.03 22.43 47.53
C GLN A 748 0.07 23.45 46.38
N GLU A 749 0.35 22.98 45.15
CA GLU A 749 0.36 23.84 43.96
C GLU A 749 -0.99 24.56 43.77
N GLN A 750 -2.12 23.93 44.10
CA GLN A 750 -3.44 24.56 44.03
C GLN A 750 -3.69 25.54 45.19
N LEU A 751 -3.24 25.24 46.42
CA LEU A 751 -3.33 26.20 47.54
C LEU A 751 -2.52 27.47 47.27
N ASP A 752 -1.32 27.32 46.71
CA ASP A 752 -0.46 28.43 46.31
C ASP A 752 -1.14 29.30 45.24
N ARG A 753 -1.81 28.66 44.25
CA ARG A 753 -2.60 29.36 43.21
C ARG A 753 -3.81 30.10 43.78
N LEU A 754 -4.43 29.57 44.84
CA LEU A 754 -5.55 30.20 45.55
C LEU A 754 -5.12 31.33 46.49
N GLY A 755 -3.81 31.60 46.63
CA GLY A 755 -3.27 32.69 47.44
C GLY A 755 -3.25 32.40 48.95
N VAL A 756 -3.34 31.13 49.33
CA VAL A 756 -3.35 30.68 50.73
C VAL A 756 -2.00 30.05 51.03
N ARG A 757 -1.11 30.80 51.69
CA ARG A 757 0.14 30.26 52.24
C ARG A 757 -0.10 29.45 53.51
#